data_AF-A0A5C7I0I1-F1
#
_entry.id   AF-A0A5C7I0I1-F1
#
_cell.length_a   1.000
_cell.length_b   1.000
_cell.length_c   1.000
_cell.angle_alpha   90.00
_cell.angle_beta   90.00
_cell.angle_gamma   90.00
#
_symmetry.space_group_name_H-M   'P 1'
#
loop_
_entity.id
_entity.type
_entity.pdbx_description
1 polymer ?
#
loop_
_entity_poly.entity_id
_entity_poly.type
_entity_poly.pdbx_seq_one_letter_code
_entity_poly.pdbx_strand_id
1 'polypeptide(L)'
;MASNNPGLKRTESIADTMPDALKKSRYHMRRCFAKYTEKGRTLKLHQLMDETAEAIDDETERNQVLEGLLDYILCSTQEAVVIPPHVAFAVRPNPGSWEFVKVNSDDLTVDPITTTDFLKFKEMVYDENWAKDENALEVDFGAYDFSSPHLTLASSIGNGLNFVSKFLTAKLSGRRESAQPLVDYLLSLELQGEKLIINENLNTAEKLQMALIIAEIYLSALPKDTPFQTFELRFKEWGFEKGWGDTAERVKETIRSLSEVLQAPDPINLENFITRLPKIFNVVIFSPHGYFGQADVLGLPDTGGQVVYILDQVKALEEEMLLRIKHQGLNVKPQIIVVTRLIPEARGTKCNQELEPINGTKYCNILRVPFRTEKGILRRWISRFDIYPYLETFTKDATAKILDILDGKPDLIIGNYTDGNLVASLMASKLGVTQATIAHALEKTKYEDSDVKWRELDPKYHFSCQFIADTIAMNQTDFVVASTYQEIAGSKDRPGQYESHAAFTLPGLCRVVRGINVFDPKFNIAAPGADQSVYFPYTDKQRRLTKFHPQIDELLNNKEDNDEHIGYLADKKKPIIFSMARLDVVKNLTGLTEWYGKNKRLRDLVNLVIVGAFFDPSKSKDREETAEIKKMHSLMEKYQLKGQMRWIAAQSDRLRNGELYRCIADTKGAFVQPALYEAFGLTVIEAMNCGLPTFATNQGGPAEIIVDGVSGFHIDPINGDESSNKIADFFDKCRVDPDYWNKVSADGLKRINECYTWKIYANKLLNMGCTYSFWKQFNKEQKLAKQIYIEMFYNLQFKNLVKNIPISNEDDQPQVSKAALKPQPTTSTKRSQSRLQSLVEEKMAGEATSSGGDNGSSDSSSKAKSKKPKYSRFTQQELPACKPVLTPGYVIAIFTIIGIVFIPVGLLSLFASENVVEIVDRYDEDCIPPDHNKNMVGYIQSSSTNKTCTRSLKVPKHMKSPVYVYYQLDNFYQNHRRYVKSRSDKQLRSKSNERVTTNCAPEATANGSPIVPCGLIAWSLFNDTYGISVKDKAVEISKKNIAWESDKKEKFGSDVYPKNFQSGGLIGGATLNPRVPLSEQEDLIVWMRTAALPNFRKLYGKIETDLKANDQVTVTIQNNYNTYSFGGKKKLVLSTTSWIGGKNDFLGIAYLTVGGICLFLAITFILMYVIKPRPLGDPSYLSWNRNPAGHSN
;
A
#
# COMPACT_ATOMS: atom_id res chain seq x y z
N MET A 1 -4.96 -20.21 19.51
CA MET A 1 -5.57 -21.45 19.00
C MET A 1 -6.39 -21.09 17.77
N ALA A 2 -6.15 -21.74 16.62
CA ALA A 2 -6.85 -21.45 15.37
C ALA A 2 -7.72 -22.66 15.00
N SER A 3 -9.02 -22.60 15.31
CA SER A 3 -10.01 -23.55 14.80
C SER A 3 -10.48 -23.10 13.41
N ASN A 4 -10.66 -24.07 12.52
CA ASN A 4 -11.21 -23.89 11.18
C ASN A 4 -12.67 -23.39 11.28
N ASN A 5 -12.88 -22.08 11.17
CA ASN A 5 -14.21 -21.49 11.08
C ASN A 5 -14.77 -21.65 9.64
N PRO A 6 -16.04 -22.04 9.44
CA PRO A 6 -16.65 -22.11 8.12
C PRO A 6 -16.86 -20.68 7.62
N GLY A 7 -15.97 -20.22 6.74
CA GLY A 7 -16.03 -18.86 6.20
C GLY A 7 -17.38 -18.58 5.54
N LEU A 8 -17.92 -17.38 5.77
CA LEU A 8 -19.01 -16.83 4.97
C LEU A 8 -18.71 -17.04 3.49
N LYS A 9 -19.68 -17.57 2.75
CA LYS A 9 -19.63 -17.50 1.29
C LYS A 9 -19.55 -16.02 0.93
N ARG A 10 -18.61 -15.65 0.07
CA ARG A 10 -18.26 -14.27 -0.33
C ARG A 10 -19.41 -13.42 -0.92
N THR A 11 -20.63 -13.93 -0.92
CA THR A 11 -21.86 -13.36 -1.49
C THR A 11 -22.93 -13.01 -0.44
N GLU A 12 -22.80 -13.43 0.82
CA GLU A 12 -23.83 -13.21 1.84
C GLU A 12 -23.43 -12.04 2.77
N SER A 13 -24.31 -11.04 2.95
CA SER A 13 -24.04 -9.88 3.82
C SER A 13 -24.22 -10.22 5.31
N ILE A 14 -23.70 -9.39 6.20
CA ILE A 14 -23.94 -9.53 7.65
C ILE A 14 -25.43 -9.41 7.95
N ALA A 15 -26.16 -8.55 7.23
CA ALA A 15 -27.62 -8.42 7.37
C ALA A 15 -28.37 -9.72 6.97
N ASP A 16 -27.87 -10.46 5.98
CA ASP A 16 -28.48 -11.72 5.54
C ASP A 16 -28.19 -12.87 6.51
N THR A 17 -27.01 -12.86 7.14
CA THR A 17 -26.47 -14.01 7.90
C THR A 17 -26.66 -13.89 9.41
N MET A 18 -26.65 -12.67 9.96
CA MET A 18 -26.87 -12.41 11.39
C MET A 18 -28.23 -12.94 11.89
N PRO A 19 -29.37 -12.82 11.17
CA PRO A 19 -30.64 -13.40 11.61
C PRO A 19 -30.57 -14.90 11.90
N ASP A 20 -29.87 -15.66 11.05
CA ASP A 20 -29.75 -17.11 11.21
C ASP A 20 -28.76 -17.47 12.31
N ALA A 21 -27.71 -16.66 12.52
CA ALA A 21 -26.83 -16.79 13.67
C ALA A 21 -27.58 -16.56 15.00
N LEU A 22 -28.41 -15.52 15.07
CA LEU A 22 -29.21 -15.20 16.26
C LEU A 22 -30.30 -16.26 16.52
N LYS A 23 -30.91 -16.84 15.48
CA LYS A 23 -31.90 -17.93 15.63
C LYS A 23 -31.31 -19.20 16.25
N LYS A 24 -30.08 -19.59 15.87
CA LYS A 24 -29.42 -20.80 16.39
C LYS A 24 -29.19 -20.75 17.91
N SER A 25 -28.94 -19.56 18.44
CA SER A 25 -28.67 -19.33 19.88
C SER A 25 -29.71 -18.40 20.51
N ARG A 26 -30.98 -18.48 20.08
CA ARG A 26 -32.02 -17.48 20.40
C ARG A 26 -32.19 -17.21 21.90
N TYR A 27 -32.12 -18.25 22.73
CA TYR A 27 -32.24 -18.11 24.19
C TYR A 27 -31.08 -17.30 24.78
N HIS A 28 -29.84 -17.67 24.48
CA HIS A 28 -28.65 -16.94 24.95
C HIS A 28 -28.58 -15.53 24.37
N MET A 29 -28.94 -15.35 23.10
CA MET A 29 -28.93 -14.03 22.46
C MET A 29 -29.94 -13.08 23.06
N ARG A 30 -31.13 -13.54 23.44
CA ARG A 30 -32.06 -12.70 24.20
C ARG A 30 -31.47 -12.25 25.54
N ARG A 31 -30.74 -13.11 26.25
CA ARG A 31 -30.03 -12.75 27.49
C ARG A 31 -28.91 -11.74 27.23
N CYS A 32 -28.06 -11.98 26.23
CA CYS A 32 -26.98 -11.06 25.88
C CYS A 32 -27.53 -9.68 25.47
N PHE A 33 -28.55 -9.63 24.61
CA PHE A 33 -29.14 -8.37 24.17
C PHE A 33 -29.90 -7.64 25.28
N ALA A 34 -30.58 -8.35 26.18
CA ALA A 34 -31.17 -7.75 27.38
C ALA A 34 -30.09 -7.10 28.26
N LYS A 35 -28.92 -7.75 28.38
CA LYS A 35 -27.78 -7.21 29.12
C LYS A 35 -27.13 -6.02 28.42
N TYR A 36 -26.98 -6.08 27.09
CA TYR A 36 -26.47 -4.95 26.31
C TYR A 36 -27.34 -3.70 26.48
N THR A 37 -28.67 -3.85 26.52
CA THR A 37 -29.62 -2.74 26.59
C THR A 37 -29.86 -2.17 27.99
N GLU A 38 -29.24 -2.74 29.05
CA GLU A 38 -29.37 -2.21 30.42
C GLU A 38 -28.90 -0.76 30.57
N LYS A 39 -27.95 -0.32 29.74
CA LYS A 39 -27.42 1.05 29.72
C LYS A 39 -27.24 1.52 28.28
N GLY A 40 -27.76 2.71 27.96
CA GLY A 40 -27.46 3.38 26.69
C GLY A 40 -26.00 3.82 26.65
N ARG A 41 -25.18 3.21 25.80
CA ARG A 41 -23.74 3.49 25.66
C ARG A 41 -23.20 2.94 24.33
N THR A 42 -21.98 3.34 24.00
CA THR A 42 -21.16 2.66 22.98
C THR A 42 -20.36 1.54 23.66
N LEU A 43 -20.41 0.34 23.10
CA LEU A 43 -19.64 -0.83 23.52
C LEU A 43 -18.54 -1.12 22.50
N LYS A 44 -17.30 -1.28 22.97
CA LYS A 44 -16.19 -1.80 22.15
C LYS A 44 -16.17 -3.32 22.19
N LEU A 45 -15.39 -3.95 21.30
CA LEU A 45 -15.32 -5.42 21.19
C LEU A 45 -15.10 -6.12 22.54
N HIS A 46 -14.10 -5.71 23.33
CA HIS A 46 -13.82 -6.33 24.63
C HIS A 46 -15.01 -6.24 25.58
N GLN A 47 -15.70 -5.10 25.62
CA GLN A 47 -16.90 -4.91 26.45
C GLN A 47 -18.07 -5.77 25.96
N LEU A 48 -18.26 -5.90 24.64
CA LEU A 48 -19.24 -6.82 24.09
C LEU A 48 -18.96 -8.26 24.50
N MET A 49 -17.69 -8.67 24.49
CA MET A 49 -17.27 -10.01 24.89
C MET A 49 -17.47 -10.23 26.39
N ASP A 50 -17.12 -9.25 27.23
CA ASP A 50 -17.30 -9.30 28.69
C ASP A 50 -18.78 -9.43 29.04
N GLU A 51 -19.63 -8.58 28.45
CA GLU A 51 -21.08 -8.62 28.69
C GLU A 51 -21.71 -9.92 28.16
N THR A 52 -21.19 -10.50 27.07
CA THR A 52 -21.58 -11.84 26.60
C THR A 52 -21.18 -12.91 27.61
N ALA A 53 -19.96 -12.84 28.13
CA ALA A 53 -19.44 -13.81 29.09
C ALA A 53 -20.22 -13.78 30.40
N GLU A 54 -20.63 -12.60 30.86
CA GLU A 54 -21.49 -12.47 32.04
C GLU A 54 -22.98 -12.77 31.77
N ALA A 55 -23.43 -12.81 30.51
CA ALA A 55 -24.79 -13.22 30.16
C ALA A 55 -24.94 -14.74 30.06
N ILE A 56 -23.83 -15.44 29.77
CA ILE A 56 -23.76 -16.91 29.61
C ILE A 56 -22.75 -17.46 30.64
N ASP A 57 -23.28 -17.78 31.83
CA ASP A 57 -22.48 -18.20 32.99
C ASP A 57 -21.77 -19.56 32.75
N ASP A 58 -22.38 -20.45 31.98
CA ASP A 58 -21.80 -21.76 31.64
C ASP A 58 -20.76 -21.63 30.52
N GLU A 59 -19.52 -22.03 30.82
CA GLU A 59 -18.38 -21.94 29.90
C GLU A 59 -18.54 -22.85 28.67
N THR A 60 -19.21 -24.00 28.81
CA THR A 60 -19.45 -24.94 27.71
C THR A 60 -20.50 -24.39 26.75
N GLU A 61 -21.61 -23.87 27.29
CA GLU A 61 -22.66 -23.21 26.49
C GLU A 61 -22.12 -21.95 25.81
N ARG A 62 -21.29 -21.16 26.51
CA ARG A 62 -20.62 -19.98 25.95
C ARG A 62 -19.71 -20.35 24.79
N ASN A 63 -18.86 -21.36 24.95
CA ASN A 63 -18.00 -21.83 23.87
C ASN A 63 -18.82 -22.35 22.68
N GLN A 64 -19.92 -23.06 22.93
CA GLN A 64 -20.81 -23.53 21.87
C GLN A 64 -21.49 -22.39 21.09
N VAL A 65 -21.86 -21.30 21.77
CA VAL A 65 -22.39 -20.08 21.13
C VAL A 65 -21.30 -19.34 20.35
N LEU A 66 -20.05 -19.38 20.83
CA LEU A 66 -18.88 -18.72 20.26
C LEU A 66 -18.06 -19.60 19.28
N GLU A 67 -18.58 -20.74 18.83
CA GLU A 67 -17.90 -21.62 17.85
C GLU A 67 -18.38 -21.44 16.40
N GLY A 68 -19.25 -20.45 16.14
CA GLY A 68 -19.96 -20.30 14.85
C GLY A 68 -19.95 -18.91 14.22
N LEU A 69 -20.89 -18.69 13.30
CA LEU A 69 -21.05 -17.43 12.55
C LEU A 69 -21.24 -16.20 13.47
N LEU A 70 -21.86 -16.39 14.63
CA LEU A 70 -22.04 -15.32 15.61
C LEU A 70 -20.70 -14.83 16.18
N ASP A 71 -19.79 -15.75 16.50
CA ASP A 71 -18.44 -15.40 16.94
C ASP A 71 -17.71 -14.59 15.88
N TYR A 72 -17.78 -15.03 14.62
CA TYR A 72 -17.20 -14.29 13.51
C TYR A 72 -17.75 -12.85 13.43
N ILE A 73 -19.07 -12.67 13.54
CA ILE A 73 -19.72 -11.36 13.47
C ILE A 73 -19.30 -10.48 14.65
N LEU A 74 -19.30 -11.04 15.86
CA LEU A 74 -18.93 -10.34 17.08
C LEU A 74 -17.44 -9.96 17.06
N CYS A 75 -16.54 -10.90 16.76
CA CYS A 75 -15.11 -10.64 16.62
C CYS A 75 -14.77 -9.66 15.48
N SER A 76 -15.61 -9.57 14.45
CA SER A 76 -15.47 -8.58 13.37
C SER A 76 -16.11 -7.22 13.71
N THR A 77 -16.86 -7.12 14.81
CA THR A 77 -17.50 -5.87 15.26
C THR A 77 -16.46 -4.96 15.90
N GLN A 78 -16.34 -3.73 15.38
CA GLN A 78 -15.41 -2.74 15.93
C GLN A 78 -16.04 -1.95 17.07
N GLU A 79 -17.32 -1.60 16.92
CA GLU A 79 -18.12 -0.99 17.97
C GLU A 79 -19.60 -1.29 17.78
N ALA A 80 -20.33 -1.34 18.89
CA ALA A 80 -21.78 -1.42 18.92
C ALA A 80 -22.36 -0.23 19.69
N VAL A 81 -23.41 0.38 19.17
CA VAL A 81 -24.10 1.51 19.77
C VAL A 81 -25.46 1.05 20.28
N VAL A 82 -25.72 1.26 21.57
CA VAL A 82 -26.94 0.81 22.24
C VAL A 82 -27.87 1.98 22.48
N ILE A 83 -29.06 1.96 21.86
CA ILE A 83 -30.19 2.86 22.11
C ILE A 83 -31.43 1.98 22.28
N PRO A 84 -31.85 1.63 23.51
CA PRO A 84 -32.92 0.66 23.74
C PRO A 84 -34.21 0.99 22.97
N PRO A 85 -34.88 0.00 22.34
CA PRO A 85 -34.58 -1.44 22.34
C PRO A 85 -33.57 -1.89 21.27
N HIS A 86 -32.83 -0.98 20.64
CA HIS A 86 -31.97 -1.29 19.50
C HIS A 86 -30.48 -1.31 19.84
N VAL A 87 -29.75 -2.20 19.18
CA VAL A 87 -28.27 -2.23 19.17
C VAL A 87 -27.79 -2.16 17.72
N ALA A 88 -27.05 -1.12 17.36
CA ALA A 88 -26.46 -0.95 16.04
C ALA A 88 -25.00 -1.41 16.05
N PHE A 89 -24.62 -2.29 15.13
CA PHE A 89 -23.28 -2.86 15.02
C PHE A 89 -22.55 -2.27 13.82
N ALA A 90 -21.31 -1.79 14.04
CA ALA A 90 -20.36 -1.51 12.97
C ALA A 90 -19.44 -2.73 12.79
N VAL A 91 -19.75 -3.55 11.80
CA VAL A 91 -19.03 -4.78 11.50
C VAL A 91 -18.03 -4.51 10.39
N ARG A 92 -16.79 -4.99 10.58
CA ARG A 92 -15.69 -4.84 9.63
C ARG A 92 -15.19 -6.23 9.20
N PRO A 93 -15.83 -6.87 8.21
CA PRO A 93 -15.46 -8.24 7.79
C PRO A 93 -14.06 -8.32 7.19
N ASN A 94 -13.62 -7.27 6.51
CA ASN A 94 -12.32 -7.19 5.84
C ASN A 94 -11.78 -5.76 5.90
N PRO A 95 -10.45 -5.57 5.77
CA PRO A 95 -9.87 -4.23 5.67
C PRO A 95 -10.50 -3.39 4.55
N GLY A 96 -10.97 -2.19 4.93
CA GLY A 96 -11.66 -1.26 4.05
C GLY A 96 -13.14 -1.57 3.79
N SER A 97 -13.68 -2.66 4.32
CA SER A 97 -15.07 -3.08 4.11
C SER A 97 -15.86 -3.00 5.41
N TRP A 98 -16.91 -2.18 5.41
CA TRP A 98 -17.76 -1.93 6.57
C TRP A 98 -19.21 -2.24 6.24
N GLU A 99 -19.88 -2.90 7.17
CA GLU A 99 -21.31 -3.18 7.13
C GLU A 99 -21.95 -2.73 8.44
N PHE A 100 -23.11 -2.11 8.33
CA PHE A 100 -23.84 -1.59 9.47
C PHE A 100 -25.19 -2.28 9.56
N VAL A 101 -25.50 -2.83 10.73
CA VAL A 101 -26.77 -3.51 10.99
C VAL A 101 -27.34 -3.05 12.32
N LYS A 102 -28.66 -2.99 12.42
CA LYS A 102 -29.38 -2.66 13.65
C LYS A 102 -30.19 -3.88 14.08
N VAL A 103 -30.10 -4.25 15.34
CA VAL A 103 -30.82 -5.39 15.91
C VAL A 103 -31.77 -4.90 16.98
N ASN A 104 -33.02 -5.37 16.96
CA ASN A 104 -33.99 -5.14 18.04
C ASN A 104 -33.80 -6.19 19.15
N SER A 105 -33.64 -5.76 20.41
CA SER A 105 -33.37 -6.65 21.55
C SER A 105 -34.52 -7.57 21.92
N ASP A 106 -35.77 -7.19 21.60
CA ASP A 106 -36.97 -7.87 22.06
C ASP A 106 -37.30 -9.08 21.17
N ASP A 107 -37.21 -8.90 19.85
CA ASP A 107 -37.55 -9.92 18.86
C ASP A 107 -36.35 -10.47 18.07
N LEU A 108 -35.16 -9.86 18.20
CA LEU A 108 -33.93 -10.18 17.47
C LEU A 108 -34.05 -10.00 15.95
N THR A 109 -34.94 -9.11 15.50
CA THR A 109 -34.98 -8.68 14.09
C THR A 109 -33.73 -7.88 13.75
N VAL A 110 -33.19 -8.10 12.55
CA VAL A 110 -31.98 -7.44 12.05
C VAL A 110 -32.33 -6.65 10.80
N ASP A 111 -32.04 -5.35 10.83
CA ASP A 111 -32.20 -4.43 9.71
C ASP A 111 -30.82 -3.98 9.20
N PRO A 112 -30.54 -4.03 7.89
CA PRO A 112 -29.41 -3.31 7.33
C PRO A 112 -29.64 -1.80 7.48
N ILE A 113 -28.62 -1.06 7.88
CA ILE A 113 -28.67 0.41 8.02
C ILE A 113 -27.56 1.07 7.22
N THR A 114 -27.75 2.33 6.83
CA THR A 114 -26.70 3.08 6.12
C THR A 114 -25.63 3.59 7.08
N THR A 115 -24.49 4.06 6.54
CA THR A 115 -23.47 4.76 7.32
C THR A 115 -24.05 5.97 8.05
N THR A 116 -24.91 6.75 7.39
CA THR A 116 -25.59 7.90 7.99
C THR A 116 -26.46 7.47 9.16
N ASP A 117 -27.25 6.41 9.01
CA ASP A 117 -28.11 5.90 10.09
C ASP A 117 -27.29 5.44 11.29
N PHE A 118 -26.17 4.74 11.05
CA PHE A 118 -25.27 4.32 12.13
C PHE A 118 -24.66 5.52 12.87
N LEU A 119 -24.19 6.54 12.13
CA LEU A 119 -23.65 7.77 12.74
C LEU A 119 -24.72 8.52 13.55
N LYS A 120 -25.95 8.62 13.05
CA LYS A 120 -27.08 9.18 13.82
C LYS A 120 -27.35 8.37 15.09
N PHE A 121 -27.32 7.04 15.01
CA PHE A 121 -27.42 6.17 16.19
C PHE A 121 -26.33 6.49 17.22
N LYS A 122 -25.09 6.63 16.75
CA LYS A 122 -23.94 6.99 17.58
C LYS A 122 -24.15 8.36 18.22
N GLU A 123 -24.63 9.34 17.46
CA GLU A 123 -24.95 10.69 17.94
C GLU A 123 -26.02 10.69 19.01
N MET A 124 -27.04 9.83 18.96
CA MET A 124 -28.10 9.77 19.98
C MET A 124 -27.56 9.55 21.40
N VAL A 125 -26.40 8.90 21.55
CA VAL A 125 -25.74 8.70 22.86
C VAL A 125 -25.15 10.00 23.42
N TYR A 126 -24.72 10.93 22.55
CA TYR A 126 -23.93 12.11 22.93
C TYR A 126 -24.68 13.44 22.73
N ASP A 127 -25.51 13.55 21.69
CA ASP A 127 -26.31 14.72 21.32
C ASP A 127 -27.56 14.30 20.53
N GLU A 128 -28.65 14.03 21.26
CA GLU A 128 -29.94 13.58 20.69
C GLU A 128 -30.57 14.60 19.74
N ASN A 129 -30.40 15.90 20.02
CA ASN A 129 -30.95 16.96 19.18
C ASN A 129 -30.25 16.98 17.82
N TRP A 130 -28.92 16.87 17.81
CA TRP A 130 -28.15 16.78 16.57
C TRP A 130 -28.48 15.52 15.78
N ALA A 131 -28.64 14.36 16.45
CA ALA A 131 -28.99 13.11 15.79
C ALA A 131 -30.32 13.18 15.02
N LYS A 132 -31.28 13.96 15.53
CA LYS A 132 -32.62 14.15 14.94
C LYS A 132 -32.71 15.31 13.95
N ASP A 133 -31.68 16.13 13.83
CA ASP A 133 -31.67 17.25 12.87
C ASP A 133 -31.47 16.73 11.44
N GLU A 134 -32.52 16.88 10.62
CA GLU A 134 -32.53 16.54 9.19
C GLU A 134 -31.66 17.49 8.35
N ASN A 135 -31.34 18.68 8.86
CA ASN A 135 -30.53 19.69 8.17
C ASN A 135 -29.05 19.68 8.61
N ALA A 136 -28.67 18.78 9.52
CA ALA A 136 -27.29 18.64 9.96
C ALA A 136 -26.35 18.35 8.79
N LEU A 137 -25.21 19.02 8.75
CA LEU A 137 -24.27 18.96 7.63
C LEU A 137 -23.68 17.55 7.47
N GLU A 138 -23.90 16.95 6.30
CA GLU A 138 -23.26 15.70 5.89
C GLU A 138 -22.17 15.96 4.84
N VAL A 139 -20.98 15.42 5.10
CA VAL A 139 -19.79 15.54 4.27
C VAL A 139 -19.57 14.21 3.55
N ASP A 140 -19.71 14.23 2.23
CA ASP A 140 -19.55 13.06 1.35
C ASP A 140 -18.62 13.41 0.18
N PHE A 141 -17.35 13.00 0.30
CA PHE A 141 -16.39 13.14 -0.79
C PHE A 141 -16.56 12.08 -1.88
N GLY A 142 -17.23 10.96 -1.58
CA GLY A 142 -17.49 9.88 -2.53
C GLY A 142 -18.49 10.27 -3.61
N ALA A 143 -19.34 11.27 -3.37
CA ALA A 143 -20.25 11.83 -4.38
C ALA A 143 -19.51 12.37 -5.63
N TYR A 144 -18.22 12.71 -5.50
CA TYR A 144 -17.39 13.26 -6.58
C TYR A 144 -16.47 12.22 -7.23
N ASP A 145 -16.57 10.93 -6.89
CA ASP A 145 -15.66 9.88 -7.39
C ASP A 145 -16.23 9.05 -8.57
N PHE A 146 -17.22 9.59 -9.31
CA PHE A 146 -18.02 8.87 -10.31
C PHE A 146 -17.26 8.31 -11.53
N SER A 147 -16.05 8.79 -11.83
CA SER A 147 -15.23 8.33 -12.97
C SER A 147 -13.88 7.72 -12.56
N SER A 148 -13.56 7.75 -11.27
CA SER A 148 -12.27 7.28 -10.77
C SER A 148 -12.29 5.76 -10.57
N PRO A 149 -11.28 5.04 -11.09
CA PRO A 149 -11.18 3.62 -10.84
C PRO A 149 -10.76 3.38 -9.37
N HIS A 150 -11.42 2.44 -8.70
CA HIS A 150 -11.08 2.04 -7.34
C HIS A 150 -10.53 0.61 -7.32
N LEU A 151 -9.66 0.36 -6.33
CA LEU A 151 -9.30 -0.99 -5.98
C LEU A 151 -10.48 -1.67 -5.26
N THR A 152 -10.52 -3.00 -5.25
CA THR A 152 -11.58 -3.76 -4.55
C THR A 152 -11.02 -4.89 -3.69
N LEU A 153 -9.73 -5.21 -3.84
CA LEU A 153 -9.06 -6.25 -3.08
C LEU A 153 -8.28 -5.62 -1.94
N ALA A 154 -8.55 -6.04 -0.70
CA ALA A 154 -7.85 -5.56 0.49
C ALA A 154 -6.32 -5.69 0.37
N SER A 155 -5.84 -6.77 -0.28
CA SER A 155 -4.41 -7.00 -0.55
C SER A 155 -3.77 -6.01 -1.54
N SER A 156 -4.55 -5.18 -2.22
CA SER A 156 -4.06 -4.18 -3.16
C SER A 156 -4.01 -2.76 -2.57
N ILE A 157 -4.56 -2.55 -1.37
CA ILE A 157 -4.51 -1.25 -0.67
C ILE A 157 -3.05 -0.83 -0.49
N GLY A 158 -2.77 0.46 -0.73
CA GLY A 158 -1.40 0.99 -0.66
C GLY A 158 -0.52 0.69 -1.88
N ASN A 159 -1.07 0.07 -2.94
CA ASN A 159 -0.38 -0.17 -4.21
C ASN A 159 -0.97 0.68 -5.36
N GLY A 160 -1.30 1.93 -5.05
CA GLY A 160 -1.95 2.88 -5.96
C GLY A 160 -1.20 3.10 -7.27
N LEU A 161 0.11 3.32 -7.20
CA LEU A 161 0.97 3.59 -8.36
C LEU A 161 0.84 2.50 -9.44
N ASN A 162 0.90 1.21 -9.02
CA ASN A 162 0.78 0.10 -9.95
C ASN A 162 -0.59 0.05 -10.63
N PHE A 163 -1.64 0.36 -9.87
CA PHE A 163 -3.01 0.41 -10.39
C PHE A 163 -3.21 1.58 -11.35
N VAL A 164 -2.70 2.77 -11.02
CA VAL A 164 -2.70 3.94 -11.91
C VAL A 164 -1.95 3.64 -13.20
N SER A 165 -0.76 3.03 -13.14
CA SER A 165 0.00 2.64 -14.35
C SER A 165 -0.81 1.70 -15.25
N LYS A 166 -1.50 0.71 -14.68
CA LYS A 166 -2.39 -0.19 -15.43
C LYS A 166 -3.56 0.54 -16.08
N PHE A 167 -4.18 1.45 -15.35
CA PHE A 167 -5.31 2.21 -15.87
C PHE A 167 -4.90 3.20 -16.96
N LEU A 168 -3.80 3.93 -16.76
CA LEU A 168 -3.21 4.81 -17.77
C LEU A 168 -2.90 4.03 -19.05
N THR A 169 -2.29 2.85 -18.91
CA THR A 169 -2.01 1.95 -20.04
C THR A 169 -3.30 1.61 -20.80
N ALA A 170 -4.36 1.23 -20.10
CA ALA A 170 -5.64 0.89 -20.72
C ALA A 170 -6.29 2.11 -21.41
N LYS A 171 -6.12 3.32 -20.88
CA LYS A 171 -6.60 4.57 -21.49
C LYS A 171 -5.81 4.97 -22.73
N LEU A 172 -4.50 4.72 -22.73
CA LEU A 172 -3.61 4.96 -23.87
C LEU A 172 -3.76 3.90 -24.96
N SER A 173 -4.23 2.70 -24.59
CA SER A 173 -4.50 1.60 -25.51
C SER A 173 -5.70 1.88 -26.41
N GLY A 174 -5.62 1.49 -27.68
CA GLY A 174 -6.74 1.59 -28.63
C GLY A 174 -6.39 2.36 -29.90
N ARG A 175 -7.19 3.39 -30.23
CA ARG A 175 -6.99 4.21 -31.43
C ARG A 175 -5.78 5.14 -31.24
N ARG A 176 -5.14 5.56 -32.33
CA ARG A 176 -3.99 6.48 -32.29
C ARG A 176 -4.28 7.80 -31.54
N GLU A 177 -5.53 8.27 -31.57
CA GLU A 177 -5.99 9.45 -30.83
C GLU A 177 -5.89 9.29 -29.30
N SER A 178 -5.98 8.05 -28.79
CA SER A 178 -5.86 7.75 -27.35
C SER A 178 -4.49 8.09 -26.77
N ALA A 179 -3.46 8.17 -27.60
CA ALA A 179 -2.10 8.53 -27.18
C ALA A 179 -1.84 10.05 -27.15
N GLN A 180 -2.75 10.87 -27.69
CA GLN A 180 -2.57 12.33 -27.76
C GLN A 180 -2.36 12.99 -26.38
N PRO A 181 -3.07 12.61 -25.30
CA PRO A 181 -2.82 13.16 -23.97
C PRO A 181 -1.38 12.96 -23.46
N LEU A 182 -0.71 11.88 -23.89
CA LEU A 182 0.71 11.67 -23.58
C LEU A 182 1.57 12.69 -24.34
N VAL A 183 1.31 12.92 -25.62
CA VAL A 183 2.04 13.90 -26.43
C VAL A 183 1.85 15.31 -25.87
N ASP A 184 0.62 15.68 -25.53
CA ASP A 184 0.30 16.99 -24.94
C ASP A 184 1.03 17.19 -23.60
N TYR A 185 1.14 16.11 -22.80
CA TYR A 185 1.92 16.14 -21.57
C TYR A 185 3.42 16.33 -21.84
N LEU A 186 3.99 15.64 -22.83
CA LEU A 186 5.40 15.81 -23.20
C LEU A 186 5.70 17.22 -23.73
N LEU A 187 4.82 17.81 -24.54
CA LEU A 187 4.94 19.21 -25.00
C LEU A 187 4.87 20.24 -23.87
N SER A 188 4.18 19.89 -22.77
CA SER A 188 4.06 20.77 -21.61
C SER A 188 5.32 20.78 -20.72
N LEU A 189 6.28 19.89 -20.96
CA LEU A 189 7.53 19.84 -20.20
C LEU A 189 8.44 20.98 -20.64
N GLU A 190 8.77 21.85 -19.69
CA GLU A 190 9.66 22.98 -19.87
C GLU A 190 10.48 23.23 -18.61
N LEU A 191 11.62 23.89 -18.77
CA LEU A 191 12.50 24.29 -17.69
C LEU A 191 13.07 25.67 -18.00
N GLN A 192 12.77 26.66 -17.13
CA GLN A 192 13.20 28.06 -17.31
C GLN A 192 12.85 28.64 -18.70
N GLY A 193 11.70 28.25 -19.26
CA GLY A 193 11.23 28.67 -20.58
C GLY A 193 11.80 27.88 -21.76
N GLU A 194 12.76 26.97 -21.54
CA GLU A 194 13.23 26.04 -22.57
C GLU A 194 12.36 24.78 -22.61
N LYS A 195 11.95 24.35 -23.81
CA LYS A 195 11.21 23.08 -23.99
C LYS A 195 12.11 21.88 -23.67
N LEU A 196 11.52 20.85 -23.08
CA LEU A 196 12.17 19.57 -22.79
C LEU A 196 11.51 18.44 -23.57
N ILE A 197 12.28 17.39 -23.87
CA ILE A 197 11.82 16.17 -24.56
C ILE A 197 11.39 16.41 -26.01
N ILE A 198 10.32 17.16 -26.27
CA ILE A 198 9.84 17.49 -27.62
C ILE A 198 9.40 18.94 -27.75
N ASN A 199 9.36 19.45 -28.98
CA ASN A 199 8.79 20.75 -29.32
C ASN A 199 7.56 20.63 -30.25
N GLU A 200 6.98 21.77 -30.63
CA GLU A 200 5.74 21.87 -31.42
C GLU A 200 5.80 21.18 -32.79
N ASN A 201 7.00 20.85 -33.30
CA ASN A 201 7.13 20.07 -34.53
C ASN A 201 6.57 18.65 -34.38
N LEU A 202 6.57 18.09 -33.16
CA LEU A 202 6.11 16.74 -32.84
C LEU A 202 4.78 16.75 -32.07
N ASN A 203 3.84 17.58 -32.51
CA ASN A 203 2.58 17.83 -31.79
C ASN A 203 1.48 16.77 -31.93
N THR A 204 1.70 15.69 -32.67
CA THR A 204 0.74 14.58 -32.78
C THR A 204 1.43 13.24 -32.54
N ALA A 205 0.67 12.26 -32.06
CA ALA A 205 1.19 10.92 -31.79
C ALA A 205 1.81 10.28 -33.05
N GLU A 206 1.27 10.56 -34.23
CA GLU A 206 1.80 10.05 -35.50
C GLU A 206 3.16 10.67 -35.86
N LYS A 207 3.28 12.01 -35.79
CA LYS A 207 4.54 12.69 -36.05
C LYS A 207 5.63 12.23 -35.08
N LEU A 208 5.27 12.12 -33.80
CA LEU A 208 6.18 11.64 -32.77
C LEU A 208 6.63 10.20 -33.04
N GLN A 209 5.71 9.28 -33.34
CA GLN A 209 6.05 7.89 -33.64
C GLN A 209 7.01 7.76 -34.83
N MET A 210 6.78 8.52 -35.91
CA MET A 210 7.67 8.52 -37.08
C MET A 210 9.06 9.05 -36.74
N ALA A 211 9.14 10.16 -35.99
CA ALA A 211 10.40 10.75 -35.57
C ALA A 211 11.20 9.81 -34.65
N LEU A 212 10.53 9.10 -33.72
CA LEU A 212 11.17 8.15 -32.81
C LEU A 212 11.85 6.99 -33.55
N ILE A 213 11.22 6.46 -34.60
CA ILE A 213 11.79 5.38 -35.43
C ILE A 213 13.07 5.85 -36.13
N ILE A 214 13.04 7.06 -36.71
CA ILE A 214 14.21 7.64 -37.40
C ILE A 214 15.35 7.88 -36.40
N ALA A 215 15.03 8.43 -35.22
CA ALA A 215 16.00 8.68 -34.17
C ALA A 215 16.65 7.39 -33.65
N GLU A 216 15.87 6.31 -33.46
CA GLU A 216 16.40 5.01 -33.02
C GLU A 216 17.40 4.41 -34.01
N ILE A 217 17.12 4.50 -35.32
CA ILE A 217 18.03 4.02 -36.38
C ILE A 217 19.32 4.82 -36.35
N TYR A 218 19.23 6.15 -36.27
CA TYR A 218 20.40 7.02 -36.21
C TYR A 218 21.28 6.75 -34.97
N LEU A 219 20.68 6.66 -33.78
CA LEU A 219 21.40 6.37 -32.54
C LEU A 219 22.05 4.98 -32.55
N SER A 220 21.46 4.02 -33.27
CA SER A 220 22.03 2.67 -33.38
C SER A 220 23.35 2.62 -34.16
N ALA A 221 23.66 3.66 -34.94
CA ALA A 221 24.92 3.79 -35.66
C ALA A 221 26.02 4.49 -34.83
N LEU A 222 25.68 5.09 -33.69
CA LEU A 222 26.65 5.79 -32.82
C LEU A 222 27.25 4.85 -31.75
N PRO A 223 28.49 5.10 -31.31
CA PRO A 223 29.03 4.50 -30.09
C PRO A 223 28.14 4.78 -28.87
N LYS A 224 27.99 3.79 -27.98
CA LYS A 224 27.06 3.82 -26.84
C LYS A 224 27.27 5.01 -25.89
N ASP A 225 28.53 5.36 -25.67
CA ASP A 225 29.02 6.41 -24.78
C ASP A 225 29.06 7.80 -25.42
N THR A 226 28.65 7.94 -26.70
CA THR A 226 28.61 9.23 -27.40
C THR A 226 27.77 10.24 -26.60
N PRO A 227 28.31 11.40 -26.18
CA PRO A 227 27.56 12.41 -25.43
C PRO A 227 26.44 13.06 -26.25
N PHE A 228 25.31 13.37 -25.61
CA PHE A 228 24.13 13.99 -26.26
C PHE A 228 24.47 15.26 -27.06
N GLN A 229 25.38 16.10 -26.54
CA GLN A 229 25.80 17.36 -27.16
C GLN A 229 26.38 17.16 -28.58
N THR A 230 26.92 15.98 -28.87
CA THR A 230 27.52 15.65 -30.18
C THR A 230 26.47 15.57 -31.30
N PHE A 231 25.23 15.17 -30.96
CA PHE A 231 24.15 14.96 -31.92
C PHE A 231 22.88 15.79 -31.61
N GLU A 232 22.96 16.69 -30.63
CA GLU A 232 21.86 17.56 -30.19
C GLU A 232 21.27 18.40 -31.35
N LEU A 233 22.12 19.01 -32.17
CA LEU A 233 21.66 19.88 -33.26
C LEU A 233 20.76 19.13 -34.26
N ARG A 234 21.15 17.91 -34.61
CA ARG A 234 20.38 17.03 -35.49
C ARG A 234 19.07 16.56 -34.86
N PHE A 235 19.08 16.30 -33.54
CA PHE A 235 17.87 15.96 -32.79
C PHE A 235 16.87 17.11 -32.77
N LYS A 236 17.38 18.33 -32.58
CA LYS A 236 16.57 19.55 -32.56
C LYS A 236 15.89 19.81 -33.90
N GLU A 237 16.56 19.56 -35.02
CA GLU A 237 15.97 19.61 -36.37
C GLU A 237 14.77 18.67 -36.54
N TRP A 238 14.78 17.51 -35.86
CA TRP A 238 13.68 16.54 -35.86
C TRP A 238 12.60 16.82 -34.81
N GLY A 239 12.77 17.86 -34.00
CA GLY A 239 11.82 18.26 -32.95
C GLY A 239 12.07 17.63 -31.58
N PHE A 240 13.22 16.97 -31.37
CA PHE A 240 13.64 16.46 -30.07
C PHE A 240 14.50 17.48 -29.32
N GLU A 241 14.11 17.78 -28.08
CA GLU A 241 14.84 18.69 -27.18
C GLU A 241 15.66 17.89 -26.16
N LYS A 242 16.36 18.57 -25.24
CA LYS A 242 17.15 17.93 -24.16
C LYS A 242 16.27 17.10 -23.22
N GLY A 243 16.87 16.15 -22.49
CA GLY A 243 16.22 15.40 -21.43
C GLY A 243 16.01 13.90 -21.70
N TRP A 244 16.37 13.40 -22.88
CA TRP A 244 16.26 11.98 -23.23
C TRP A 244 17.32 11.08 -22.60
N GLY A 245 18.51 11.64 -22.35
CA GLY A 245 19.67 10.91 -21.89
C GLY A 245 20.96 11.72 -21.99
N ASP A 246 21.98 11.35 -21.22
CA ASP A 246 23.33 11.91 -21.30
C ASP A 246 24.18 11.32 -22.43
N THR A 247 23.93 10.05 -22.76
CA THR A 247 24.67 9.26 -23.75
C THR A 247 23.74 8.72 -24.84
N ALA A 248 24.29 8.38 -26.02
CA ALA A 248 23.52 7.77 -27.11
C ALA A 248 22.79 6.49 -26.69
N GLU A 249 23.41 5.64 -25.85
CA GLU A 249 22.73 4.45 -25.29
C GLU A 249 21.52 4.84 -24.44
N ARG A 250 21.68 5.81 -23.53
CA ARG A 250 20.59 6.24 -22.65
C ARG A 250 19.43 6.87 -23.43
N VAL A 251 19.75 7.74 -24.38
CA VAL A 251 18.76 8.37 -25.28
C VAL A 251 18.01 7.30 -26.07
N LYS A 252 18.74 6.31 -26.62
CA LYS A 252 18.15 5.21 -27.37
C LYS A 252 17.19 4.38 -26.53
N GLU A 253 17.54 4.06 -25.29
CA GLU A 253 16.63 3.35 -24.38
C GLU A 253 15.35 4.13 -24.11
N THR A 254 15.44 5.44 -23.86
CA THR A 254 14.28 6.29 -23.57
C THR A 254 13.38 6.43 -24.79
N ILE A 255 13.96 6.63 -25.99
CA ILE A 255 13.23 6.65 -27.27
C ILE A 255 12.52 5.33 -27.53
N ARG A 256 13.23 4.21 -27.36
CA ARG A 256 12.64 2.87 -27.53
C ARG A 256 11.48 2.67 -26.56
N SER A 257 11.65 3.04 -25.29
CA SER A 257 10.60 2.94 -24.27
C SER A 257 9.35 3.72 -24.66
N LEU A 258 9.49 4.95 -25.18
CA LEU A 258 8.33 5.73 -25.64
C LEU A 258 7.70 5.14 -26.91
N SER A 259 8.52 4.70 -27.86
CA SER A 259 8.06 4.06 -29.09
C SER A 259 7.24 2.80 -28.78
N GLU A 260 7.71 1.96 -27.86
CA GLU A 260 6.97 0.79 -27.37
C GLU A 260 5.66 1.20 -26.70
N VAL A 261 5.66 2.24 -25.86
CA VAL A 261 4.45 2.76 -25.21
C VAL A 261 3.43 3.27 -26.24
N LEU A 262 3.85 3.95 -27.29
CA LEU A 262 2.94 4.45 -28.33
C LEU A 262 2.41 3.34 -29.25
N GLN A 263 3.20 2.29 -29.49
CA GLN A 263 2.79 1.14 -30.31
C GLN A 263 1.89 0.15 -29.57
N ALA A 264 2.30 -0.24 -28.37
CA ALA A 264 1.65 -1.23 -27.54
C ALA A 264 1.88 -0.89 -26.06
N PRO A 265 1.07 0.01 -25.47
CA PRO A 265 1.22 0.40 -24.08
C PRO A 265 1.17 -0.83 -23.15
N ASP A 266 2.16 -0.95 -22.26
CA ASP A 266 2.10 -1.84 -21.10
C ASP A 266 2.50 -1.07 -19.82
N PRO A 267 2.05 -1.52 -18.63
CA PRO A 267 2.24 -0.76 -17.40
C PRO A 267 3.71 -0.62 -17.00
N ILE A 268 4.55 -1.61 -17.33
CA ILE A 268 5.97 -1.62 -16.93
C ILE A 268 6.73 -0.62 -17.81
N ASN A 269 6.54 -0.67 -19.13
CA ASN A 269 7.21 0.26 -20.04
C ASN A 269 6.71 1.70 -19.87
N LEU A 270 5.41 1.89 -19.59
CA LEU A 270 4.87 3.22 -19.30
C LEU A 270 5.48 3.80 -18.03
N GLU A 271 5.55 3.03 -16.94
CA GLU A 271 6.19 3.45 -15.70
C GLU A 271 7.69 3.73 -15.92
N ASN A 272 8.39 2.83 -16.62
CA ASN A 272 9.81 3.02 -16.95
C ASN A 272 10.06 4.28 -17.79
N PHE A 273 9.15 4.63 -18.70
CA PHE A 273 9.28 5.85 -19.49
C PHE A 273 8.98 7.10 -18.65
N ILE A 274 7.84 7.14 -17.96
CA ILE A 274 7.42 8.30 -17.16
C ILE A 274 8.45 8.63 -16.08
N THR A 275 9.03 7.61 -15.45
CA THR A 275 10.06 7.80 -14.40
C THR A 275 11.38 8.33 -14.93
N ARG A 276 11.64 8.24 -16.24
CA ARG A 276 12.80 8.84 -16.92
C ARG A 276 12.55 10.28 -17.35
N LEU A 277 11.34 10.82 -17.22
CA LEU A 277 11.05 12.18 -17.65
C LEU A 277 11.68 13.23 -16.72
N PRO A 278 12.30 14.28 -17.29
CA PRO A 278 12.89 15.39 -16.54
C PRO A 278 11.80 16.35 -16.03
N LYS A 279 11.10 15.97 -14.94
CA LYS A 279 9.96 16.75 -14.43
C LYS A 279 10.18 17.39 -13.06
N ILE A 280 10.93 16.74 -12.16
CA ILE A 280 11.05 17.15 -10.75
C ILE A 280 12.44 17.72 -10.50
N PHE A 281 12.54 19.03 -10.35
CA PHE A 281 13.78 19.76 -10.04
C PHE A 281 13.65 20.55 -8.73
N ASN A 282 12.48 21.15 -8.51
CA ASN A 282 12.20 21.98 -7.34
C ASN A 282 11.18 21.28 -6.44
N VAL A 283 11.60 20.91 -5.23
CA VAL A 283 10.75 20.21 -4.24
C VAL A 283 10.57 21.09 -3.01
N VAL A 284 9.32 21.23 -2.57
CA VAL A 284 8.98 21.96 -1.33
C VAL A 284 8.36 21.00 -0.34
N ILE A 285 8.83 21.01 0.90
CA ILE A 285 8.39 20.12 1.97
C ILE A 285 7.91 20.96 3.15
N PHE A 286 6.66 20.81 3.58
CA PHE A 286 6.11 21.56 4.70
C PHE A 286 6.16 20.78 6.00
N SER A 287 6.70 21.39 7.06
CA SER A 287 6.66 20.91 8.45
C SER A 287 6.61 22.11 9.42
N PRO A 288 5.46 22.81 9.55
CA PRO A 288 5.38 24.09 10.27
C PRO A 288 5.60 24.00 11.78
N HIS A 289 4.99 23.04 12.47
CA HIS A 289 5.09 22.92 13.93
C HIS A 289 6.46 22.44 14.43
N GLY A 290 6.65 22.52 15.76
CA GLY A 290 7.84 22.03 16.46
C GLY A 290 9.06 22.93 16.29
N TYR A 291 10.17 22.52 16.91
CA TYR A 291 11.49 23.12 16.75
C TYR A 291 12.22 22.40 15.63
N PHE A 292 11.98 22.76 14.38
CA PHE A 292 12.65 22.10 13.26
C PHE A 292 14.10 22.62 13.11
N GLY A 293 15.07 21.74 13.34
CA GLY A 293 16.50 22.05 13.25
C GLY A 293 17.36 20.79 13.24
N GLN A 294 18.67 20.95 13.03
CA GLN A 294 19.60 19.83 12.82
C GLN A 294 20.36 19.39 14.09
N ALA A 295 20.33 20.21 15.14
CA ALA A 295 21.02 19.98 16.41
C ALA A 295 20.23 20.62 17.55
N ASP A 296 20.34 20.06 18.76
CA ASP A 296 19.76 20.58 20.01
C ASP A 296 18.23 20.76 20.03
N VAL A 297 17.52 20.10 19.11
CA VAL A 297 16.06 20.20 18.98
C VAL A 297 15.30 18.94 19.39
N LEU A 298 15.91 17.75 19.26
CA LEU A 298 15.23 16.48 19.53
C LEU A 298 14.86 16.38 21.02
N GLY A 299 13.60 16.06 21.29
CA GLY A 299 13.05 16.01 22.66
C GLY A 299 12.43 17.33 23.14
N LEU A 300 12.56 18.43 22.37
CA LEU A 300 11.74 19.62 22.60
C LEU A 300 10.27 19.36 22.25
N PRO A 301 9.32 20.14 22.80
CA PRO A 301 7.90 19.99 22.50
C PRO A 301 7.61 19.93 21.00
N ASP A 302 6.75 18.99 20.60
CA ASP A 302 6.37 18.71 19.21
C ASP A 302 7.55 18.41 18.25
N THR A 303 8.70 17.99 18.79
CA THR A 303 9.92 17.77 18.02
C THR A 303 10.45 16.36 18.23
N GLY A 304 10.33 15.51 17.20
CA GLY A 304 10.69 14.09 17.30
C GLY A 304 10.97 13.44 15.95
N GLY A 305 10.47 12.22 15.77
CA GLY A 305 10.76 11.37 14.60
C GLY A 305 10.45 12.02 13.24
N GLN A 306 9.47 12.93 13.16
CA GLN A 306 9.17 13.68 11.94
C GLN A 306 10.36 14.52 11.44
N VAL A 307 11.12 15.16 12.34
CA VAL A 307 12.30 15.95 11.95
C VAL A 307 13.39 15.04 11.40
N VAL A 308 13.65 13.91 12.08
CA VAL A 308 14.63 12.90 11.62
C VAL A 308 14.23 12.35 10.26
N TYR A 309 12.96 11.99 10.10
CA TYR A 309 12.40 11.49 8.84
C TYR A 309 12.66 12.46 7.69
N ILE A 310 12.31 13.74 7.85
CA ILE A 310 12.44 14.73 6.78
C ILE A 310 13.93 15.02 6.48
N LEU A 311 14.78 15.13 7.50
CA LEU A 311 16.22 15.36 7.29
C LEU A 311 16.91 14.23 6.54
N ASP A 312 16.51 12.98 6.75
CA ASP A 312 17.07 11.84 6.00
C ASP A 312 16.39 11.67 4.62
N GLN A 313 15.09 11.98 4.52
CA GLN A 313 14.35 12.03 3.27
C GLN A 313 15.01 12.98 2.26
N VAL A 314 15.33 14.21 2.66
CA VAL A 314 15.87 15.22 1.73
C VAL A 314 17.27 14.88 1.22
N LYS A 315 18.11 14.25 2.05
CA LYS A 315 19.43 13.78 1.61
C LYS A 315 19.31 12.74 0.51
N ALA A 316 18.44 11.75 0.72
CA ALA A 316 18.23 10.69 -0.27
C ALA A 316 17.51 11.19 -1.53
N LEU A 317 16.58 12.15 -1.39
CA LEU A 317 15.95 12.81 -2.52
C LEU A 317 16.96 13.60 -3.34
N GLU A 318 17.84 14.38 -2.72
CA GLU A 318 18.88 15.12 -3.44
C GLU A 318 19.79 14.19 -4.24
N GLU A 319 20.29 13.12 -3.60
CA GLU A 319 21.17 12.15 -4.26
C GLU A 319 20.51 11.52 -5.50
N GLU A 320 19.26 11.08 -5.36
CA GLU A 320 18.50 10.46 -6.46
C GLU A 320 18.12 11.49 -7.55
N MET A 321 17.74 12.72 -7.17
CA MET A 321 17.45 13.79 -8.13
C MET A 321 18.69 14.15 -8.95
N LEU A 322 19.85 14.32 -8.31
CA LEU A 322 21.12 14.58 -9.00
C LEU A 322 21.48 13.46 -9.97
N LEU A 323 21.28 12.21 -9.57
CA LEU A 323 21.50 11.04 -10.42
C LEU A 323 20.58 11.06 -11.66
N ARG A 324 19.27 11.33 -11.47
CA ARG A 324 18.29 11.38 -12.56
C ARG A 324 18.56 12.52 -13.53
N ILE A 325 18.82 13.72 -13.02
CA ILE A 325 19.14 14.91 -13.83
C ILE A 325 20.38 14.65 -14.68
N LYS A 326 21.44 14.08 -14.08
CA LYS A 326 22.65 13.69 -14.80
C LYS A 326 22.34 12.69 -15.91
N HIS A 327 21.64 11.60 -15.60
CA HIS A 327 21.27 10.58 -16.59
C HIS A 327 20.34 11.08 -17.70
N GLN A 328 19.68 12.22 -17.51
CA GLN A 328 18.85 12.87 -18.53
C GLN A 328 19.65 13.82 -19.44
N GLY A 329 20.95 13.98 -19.19
CA GLY A 329 21.82 14.90 -19.95
C GLY A 329 21.59 16.36 -19.59
N LEU A 330 21.07 16.65 -18.39
CA LEU A 330 20.79 17.99 -17.91
C LEU A 330 21.84 18.41 -16.86
N ASN A 331 22.15 19.70 -16.81
CA ASN A 331 23.10 20.30 -15.86
C ASN A 331 22.41 21.20 -14.82
N VAL A 332 21.12 20.96 -14.57
CA VAL A 332 20.31 21.77 -13.66
C VAL A 332 20.59 21.37 -12.23
N LYS A 333 20.66 22.36 -11.35
CA LYS A 333 20.84 22.14 -9.92
C LYS A 333 19.46 21.97 -9.31
N PRO A 334 19.12 20.81 -8.72
CA PRO A 334 17.84 20.67 -8.03
C PRO A 334 17.80 21.63 -6.84
N GLN A 335 16.62 21.95 -6.34
CA GLN A 335 16.44 22.69 -5.09
C GLN A 335 15.41 21.98 -4.22
N ILE A 336 15.76 21.73 -2.96
CA ILE A 336 14.82 21.17 -1.98
C ILE A 336 14.69 22.15 -0.81
N ILE A 337 13.49 22.66 -0.57
CA ILE A 337 13.22 23.61 0.51
C ILE A 337 12.31 22.95 1.55
N VAL A 338 12.83 22.78 2.77
CA VAL A 338 12.03 22.38 3.93
C VAL A 338 11.51 23.63 4.61
N VAL A 339 10.20 23.86 4.53
CA VAL A 339 9.55 25.05 5.05
C VAL A 339 8.95 24.78 6.42
N THR A 340 9.36 25.58 7.39
CA THR A 340 8.94 25.47 8.79
C THR A 340 8.75 26.85 9.41
N ARG A 341 8.33 26.91 10.67
CA ARG A 341 8.14 28.18 11.39
C ARG A 341 9.47 28.79 11.83
N LEU A 342 9.61 30.10 11.67
CA LEU A 342 10.64 30.89 12.34
C LEU A 342 10.22 31.20 13.78
N ILE A 343 11.05 30.80 14.75
CA ILE A 343 10.82 31.01 16.18
C ILE A 343 11.93 31.94 16.70
N PRO A 344 11.67 33.25 16.88
CA PRO A 344 12.64 34.20 17.41
C PRO A 344 13.22 33.80 18.78
N GLU A 345 12.38 33.28 19.68
CA GLU A 345 12.81 32.77 20.99
C GLU A 345 13.22 31.29 20.91
N ALA A 346 14.31 31.03 20.18
CA ALA A 346 14.75 29.68 19.78
C ALA A 346 15.40 28.82 20.88
N ARG A 347 15.50 29.31 22.13
CA ARG A 347 16.06 28.57 23.30
C ARG A 347 17.43 27.91 23.05
N GLY A 348 18.33 28.59 22.33
CA GLY A 348 19.68 28.09 22.03
C GLY A 348 19.78 27.28 20.73
N THR A 349 18.66 26.99 20.07
CA THR A 349 18.63 26.33 18.75
C THR A 349 18.79 27.34 17.60
N LYS A 350 18.94 26.85 16.37
CA LYS A 350 18.96 27.67 15.14
C LYS A 350 17.57 28.00 14.58
N CYS A 351 16.49 27.73 15.31
CA CYS A 351 15.12 27.96 14.82
C CYS A 351 14.76 29.44 14.57
N ASN A 352 15.61 30.39 14.97
CA ASN A 352 15.52 31.82 14.66
C ASN A 352 16.20 32.22 13.34
N GLN A 353 16.95 31.32 12.70
CA GLN A 353 17.63 31.57 11.43
C GLN A 353 16.68 31.31 10.26
N GLU A 354 16.47 32.33 9.43
CA GLU A 354 15.53 32.26 8.30
C GLU A 354 15.92 31.18 7.28
N LEU A 355 17.19 31.07 6.91
CA LEU A 355 17.68 30.08 5.96
C LEU A 355 18.84 29.31 6.57
N GLU A 356 18.77 27.97 6.52
CA GLU A 356 19.81 27.08 7.03
C GLU A 356 20.08 25.93 6.05
N PRO A 357 21.32 25.80 5.52
CA PRO A 357 21.70 24.65 4.70
C PRO A 357 21.64 23.34 5.48
N ILE A 358 21.16 22.28 4.83
CA ILE A 358 21.08 20.95 5.45
C ILE A 358 22.43 20.23 5.35
N ASN A 359 22.88 19.65 6.45
CA ASN A 359 24.16 18.97 6.57
C ASN A 359 24.18 17.72 5.70
N GLY A 360 25.27 17.56 4.94
CA GLY A 360 25.45 16.43 4.02
C GLY A 360 24.74 16.60 2.67
N THR A 361 24.18 17.78 2.39
CA THR A 361 23.56 18.11 1.10
C THR A 361 24.20 19.37 0.48
N LYS A 362 23.96 19.62 -0.80
CA LYS A 362 24.49 20.80 -1.52
C LYS A 362 23.40 21.82 -1.88
N TYR A 363 22.17 21.37 -2.00
CA TYR A 363 21.04 22.08 -2.60
C TYR A 363 19.75 21.94 -1.76
N CYS A 364 19.86 21.47 -0.51
CA CYS A 364 18.73 21.46 0.42
C CYS A 364 18.89 22.52 1.50
N ASN A 365 17.82 23.29 1.72
CA ASN A 365 17.79 24.34 2.73
C ASN A 365 16.52 24.22 3.58
N ILE A 366 16.63 24.58 4.86
CA ILE A 366 15.49 24.85 5.74
C ILE A 366 15.15 26.33 5.57
N LEU A 367 13.92 26.63 5.16
CA LEU A 367 13.35 27.97 5.11
C LEU A 367 12.38 28.16 6.27
N ARG A 368 12.63 29.15 7.10
CA ARG A 368 11.80 29.48 8.27
C ARG A 368 11.00 30.73 8.01
N VAL A 369 9.68 30.61 8.06
CA VAL A 369 8.76 31.74 7.87
C VAL A 369 8.07 32.04 9.20
N PRO A 370 8.07 33.31 9.68
CA PRO A 370 7.45 33.63 10.96
C PRO A 370 5.93 33.53 10.87
N PHE A 371 5.29 33.16 11.98
CA PHE A 371 3.87 33.42 12.15
C PHE A 371 3.63 34.88 12.46
N ARG A 372 2.54 35.42 11.92
CA ARG A 372 2.14 36.82 12.06
C ARG A 372 0.70 36.92 12.53
N THR A 373 0.46 37.91 13.36
CA THR A 373 -0.86 38.43 13.72
C THR A 373 -0.95 39.89 13.29
N GLU A 374 -2.12 40.51 13.47
CA GLU A 374 -2.28 41.96 13.27
C GLU A 374 -1.31 42.81 14.11
N LYS A 375 -0.80 42.25 15.23
CA LYS A 375 0.13 42.91 16.15
C LYS A 375 1.61 42.69 15.80
N GLY A 376 1.93 41.86 14.80
CA GLY A 376 3.31 41.60 14.36
C GLY A 376 3.71 40.13 14.39
N ILE A 377 5.02 39.87 14.46
CA ILE A 377 5.58 38.51 14.45
C ILE A 377 5.42 37.85 15.81
N LEU A 378 4.92 36.61 15.83
CA LEU A 378 4.76 35.86 17.06
C LEU A 378 6.07 35.16 17.46
N ARG A 379 6.64 35.59 18.60
CA ARG A 379 8.03 35.27 18.99
C ARG A 379 8.22 33.91 19.68
N ARG A 380 7.22 33.46 20.44
CA ARG A 380 7.26 32.24 21.26
C ARG A 380 6.80 31.01 20.49
N TRP A 381 7.29 29.84 20.88
CA TRP A 381 6.76 28.55 20.40
C TRP A 381 5.27 28.41 20.70
N ILE A 382 4.56 27.70 19.82
CA ILE A 382 3.14 27.36 19.94
C ILE A 382 3.02 25.85 19.74
N SER A 383 2.13 25.23 20.51
CA SER A 383 1.73 23.84 20.35
C SER A 383 1.18 23.59 18.95
N ARG A 384 1.43 22.40 18.40
CA ARG A 384 0.82 21.95 17.14
C ARG A 384 -0.71 21.97 17.16
N PHE A 385 -1.33 21.88 18.34
CA PHE A 385 -2.78 21.97 18.52
C PHE A 385 -3.33 23.41 18.39
N ASP A 386 -2.52 24.43 18.66
CA ASP A 386 -2.98 25.83 18.70
C ASP A 386 -2.57 26.61 17.44
N ILE A 387 -2.10 25.91 16.41
CA ILE A 387 -1.38 26.49 15.26
C ILE A 387 -2.29 27.03 14.15
N TYR A 388 -3.54 26.54 14.09
CA TYR A 388 -4.45 26.74 12.97
C TYR A 388 -4.75 28.21 12.60
N PRO A 389 -4.86 29.17 13.55
CA PRO A 389 -5.05 30.60 13.24
C PRO A 389 -3.98 31.22 12.34
N TYR A 390 -2.77 30.66 12.35
CA TYR A 390 -1.62 31.25 11.67
C TYR A 390 -1.36 30.64 10.29
N LEU A 391 -1.95 29.48 9.98
CA LEU A 391 -1.58 28.69 8.80
C LEU A 391 -1.93 29.35 7.47
N GLU A 392 -3.04 30.08 7.38
CA GLU A 392 -3.42 30.76 6.12
C GLU A 392 -2.44 31.88 5.78
N THR A 393 -2.09 32.73 6.75
CA THR A 393 -1.12 33.81 6.59
C THR A 393 0.28 33.24 6.34
N PHE A 394 0.68 32.21 7.10
CA PHE A 394 1.93 31.50 6.87
C PHE A 394 2.03 30.94 5.45
N THR A 395 0.95 30.35 4.92
CA THR A 395 0.92 29.85 3.54
C THR A 395 1.17 30.98 2.54
N LYS A 396 0.54 32.15 2.73
CA LYS A 396 0.73 33.31 1.84
C LYS A 396 2.18 33.80 1.87
N ASP A 397 2.73 34.00 3.05
CA ASP A 397 4.11 34.47 3.25
C ASP A 397 5.14 33.46 2.73
N ALA A 398 4.93 32.18 3.01
CA ALA A 398 5.78 31.10 2.51
C ALA A 398 5.71 30.99 0.99
N THR A 399 4.53 31.12 0.38
CA THR A 399 4.38 31.11 -1.09
C THR A 399 5.25 32.19 -1.72
N ALA A 400 5.20 33.42 -1.21
CA ALA A 400 5.95 34.54 -1.76
C ALA A 400 7.47 34.27 -1.69
N LYS A 401 7.99 33.82 -0.53
CA LYS A 401 9.42 33.54 -0.36
C LYS A 401 9.90 32.36 -1.19
N ILE A 402 9.08 31.31 -1.34
CA ILE A 402 9.44 30.13 -2.13
C ILE A 402 9.55 30.48 -3.60
N LEU A 403 8.60 31.26 -4.14
CA LEU A 403 8.65 31.68 -5.54
C LEU A 403 9.87 32.56 -5.83
N ASP A 404 10.26 33.41 -4.88
CA ASP A 404 11.47 34.23 -4.95
C ASP A 404 12.76 33.38 -4.92
N ILE A 405 12.87 32.43 -3.98
CA ILE A 405 14.06 31.56 -3.85
C ILE A 405 14.22 30.60 -5.04
N LEU A 406 13.11 30.04 -5.54
CA LEU A 406 13.13 29.04 -6.61
C LEU A 406 13.20 29.66 -8.02
N ASP A 407 12.99 30.99 -8.14
CA ASP A 407 12.80 31.68 -9.42
C ASP A 407 11.75 30.97 -10.30
N GLY A 408 10.64 30.58 -9.69
CA GLY A 408 9.62 29.75 -10.32
C GLY A 408 8.77 28.95 -9.34
N LYS A 409 7.82 28.19 -9.88
CA LYS A 409 6.96 27.30 -9.08
C LYS A 409 7.69 25.99 -8.74
N PRO A 410 7.38 25.37 -7.60
CA PRO A 410 7.85 24.01 -7.32
C PRO A 410 7.23 22.99 -8.28
N ASP A 411 7.93 21.88 -8.51
CA ASP A 411 7.45 20.75 -9.30
C ASP A 411 6.65 19.75 -8.46
N LEU A 412 7.00 19.65 -7.17
CA LEU A 412 6.37 18.76 -6.19
C LEU A 412 6.28 19.46 -4.83
N ILE A 413 5.11 19.39 -4.21
CA ILE A 413 4.88 19.87 -2.85
C ILE A 413 4.52 18.67 -1.96
N ILE A 414 5.19 18.54 -0.83
CA ILE A 414 5.00 17.46 0.15
C ILE A 414 4.56 18.07 1.48
N GLY A 415 3.35 17.73 1.92
CA GLY A 415 2.86 18.04 3.27
C GLY A 415 3.29 16.98 4.27
N ASN A 416 3.60 17.39 5.51
CA ASN A 416 3.86 16.48 6.62
C ASN A 416 2.99 16.86 7.82
N TYR A 417 2.33 15.87 8.41
CA TYR A 417 1.36 16.04 9.50
C TYR A 417 0.20 16.98 9.14
N THR A 418 -0.78 17.16 10.02
CA THR A 418 -2.01 17.90 9.71
C THR A 418 -1.76 19.33 9.23
N ASP A 419 -0.92 20.10 9.94
CA ASP A 419 -0.63 21.50 9.63
C ASP A 419 0.16 21.65 8.33
N GLY A 420 1.20 20.84 8.13
CA GLY A 420 1.98 20.83 6.89
C GLY A 420 1.15 20.33 5.70
N ASN A 421 0.29 19.33 5.89
CA ASN A 421 -0.63 18.84 4.87
C ASN A 421 -1.64 19.91 4.44
N LEU A 422 -2.21 20.66 5.38
CA LEU A 422 -3.12 21.76 5.07
C LEU A 422 -2.42 22.89 4.32
N VAL A 423 -1.25 23.34 4.78
CA VAL A 423 -0.46 24.38 4.10
C VAL A 423 -0.06 23.94 2.69
N ALA A 424 0.38 22.68 2.54
CA ALA A 424 0.69 22.08 1.25
C ALA A 424 -0.53 22.08 0.31
N SER A 425 -1.72 21.75 0.83
CA SER A 425 -2.98 21.73 0.07
C SER A 425 -3.37 23.11 -0.45
N LEU A 426 -3.28 24.14 0.42
CA LEU A 426 -3.57 25.51 0.04
C LEU A 426 -2.60 26.03 -1.03
N MET A 427 -1.30 25.74 -0.89
CA MET A 427 -0.29 26.15 -1.87
C MET A 427 -0.42 25.39 -3.20
N ALA A 428 -0.56 24.06 -3.15
CA ALA A 428 -0.64 23.23 -4.34
C ALA A 428 -1.89 23.54 -5.18
N SER A 429 -3.02 23.82 -4.52
CA SER A 429 -4.23 24.33 -5.16
C SER A 429 -3.95 25.66 -5.89
N LYS A 430 -3.37 26.64 -5.18
CA LYS A 430 -3.08 27.97 -5.73
C LYS A 430 -2.11 27.96 -6.91
N LEU A 431 -1.09 27.11 -6.86
CA LEU A 431 -0.02 27.06 -7.87
C LEU A 431 -0.26 26.00 -8.97
N GLY A 432 -1.28 25.15 -8.81
CA GLY A 432 -1.56 24.05 -9.74
C GLY A 432 -0.49 22.95 -9.74
N VAL A 433 0.25 22.78 -8.64
CA VAL A 433 1.39 21.83 -8.52
C VAL A 433 0.90 20.44 -8.09
N THR A 434 1.72 19.40 -8.32
CA THR A 434 1.45 18.04 -7.83
C THR A 434 1.68 17.99 -6.32
N GLN A 435 0.72 17.45 -5.57
CA GLN A 435 0.79 17.36 -4.11
C GLN A 435 0.95 15.91 -3.63
N ALA A 436 1.86 15.72 -2.68
CA ALA A 436 1.93 14.54 -1.82
C ALA A 436 1.59 14.93 -0.37
N THR A 437 1.04 13.99 0.41
CA THR A 437 0.89 14.14 1.86
C THR A 437 1.44 12.92 2.60
N ILE A 438 2.03 13.17 3.76
CA ILE A 438 2.51 12.16 4.71
C ILE A 438 1.88 12.51 6.06
N ALA A 439 1.03 11.65 6.61
CA ALA A 439 0.37 11.96 7.88
C ALA A 439 1.35 11.90 9.06
N HIS A 440 2.29 10.95 9.07
CA HIS A 440 3.10 10.55 10.23
C HIS A 440 2.28 9.97 11.39
N ALA A 441 1.19 10.63 11.77
CA ALA A 441 0.19 10.16 12.72
C ALA A 441 -1.15 10.86 12.48
N LEU A 442 -2.25 10.16 12.75
CA LEU A 442 -3.60 10.75 12.76
C LEU A 442 -4.17 10.68 14.18
N GLU A 443 -4.33 11.86 14.81
CA GLU A 443 -4.63 11.97 16.24
C GLU A 443 -5.98 11.34 16.63
N LYS A 444 -6.95 11.27 15.71
CA LYS A 444 -8.25 10.63 15.95
C LYS A 444 -8.14 9.16 16.42
N THR A 445 -7.08 8.46 15.99
CA THR A 445 -6.84 7.07 16.42
C THR A 445 -6.03 6.95 17.71
N LYS A 446 -5.37 8.03 18.13
CA LYS A 446 -4.56 8.09 19.35
C LYS A 446 -5.40 8.53 20.55
N TYR A 447 -6.44 9.31 20.32
CA TYR A 447 -7.39 9.74 21.33
C TYR A 447 -8.74 9.04 21.06
N GLU A 448 -9.02 7.98 21.80
CA GLU A 448 -10.23 7.18 21.64
C GLU A 448 -11.49 8.04 21.84
N ASP A 449 -12.50 7.82 21.00
CA ASP A 449 -13.77 8.57 20.96
C ASP A 449 -13.62 10.10 20.85
N SER A 450 -12.44 10.59 20.43
CA SER A 450 -12.18 12.03 20.33
C SER A 450 -13.03 12.75 19.28
N ASP A 451 -13.61 12.01 18.34
CA ASP A 451 -14.58 12.54 17.39
C ASP A 451 -15.93 12.80 18.05
N VAL A 452 -16.51 11.82 18.74
CA VAL A 452 -17.82 12.01 19.41
C VAL A 452 -17.73 12.88 20.67
N LYS A 453 -16.61 12.85 21.39
CA LYS A 453 -16.34 13.69 22.58
C LYS A 453 -15.55 14.95 22.26
N TRP A 454 -15.53 15.37 20.99
CA TRP A 454 -14.68 16.46 20.55
C TRP A 454 -14.89 17.75 21.35
N ARG A 455 -16.13 18.11 21.71
CA ARG A 455 -16.44 19.34 22.47
C ARG A 455 -15.76 19.41 23.82
N GLU A 456 -15.59 18.28 24.50
CA GLU A 456 -14.90 18.20 25.79
C GLU A 456 -13.38 18.38 25.65
N LEU A 457 -12.85 17.92 24.51
CA LEU A 457 -11.43 17.91 24.21
C LEU A 457 -10.97 19.16 23.45
N ASP A 458 -11.87 19.85 22.77
CA ASP A 458 -11.59 20.97 21.88
C ASP A 458 -10.92 22.16 22.59
N PRO A 459 -11.28 22.55 23.83
CA PRO A 459 -10.59 23.63 24.53
C PRO A 459 -9.09 23.40 24.76
N LYS A 460 -8.63 22.14 24.70
CA LYS A 460 -7.23 21.76 24.93
C LYS A 460 -6.49 21.35 23.65
N TYR A 461 -7.17 20.63 22.75
CA TYR A 461 -6.53 19.98 21.60
C TYR A 461 -7.01 20.53 20.25
N HIS A 462 -8.11 21.29 20.23
CA HIS A 462 -8.70 21.85 19.02
C HIS A 462 -8.92 20.80 17.91
N PHE A 463 -9.40 19.61 18.31
CA PHE A 463 -9.63 18.48 17.41
C PHE A 463 -10.65 18.78 16.32
N SER A 464 -11.59 19.70 16.55
CA SER A 464 -12.48 20.18 15.50
C SER A 464 -11.70 20.74 14.30
N CYS A 465 -10.72 21.61 14.55
CA CYS A 465 -9.85 22.14 13.48
C CYS A 465 -8.98 21.04 12.88
N GLN A 466 -8.41 20.18 13.73
CA GLN A 466 -7.49 19.13 13.29
C GLN A 466 -8.16 18.14 12.33
N PHE A 467 -9.30 17.56 12.71
CA PHE A 467 -9.96 16.53 11.91
C PHE A 467 -10.53 17.08 10.60
N ILE A 468 -10.99 18.34 10.60
CA ILE A 468 -11.45 19.02 9.39
C ILE A 468 -10.26 19.31 8.46
N ALA A 469 -9.11 19.76 8.99
CA ALA A 469 -7.89 19.96 8.21
C ALA A 469 -7.35 18.65 7.61
N ASP A 470 -7.36 17.56 8.39
CA ASP A 470 -6.99 16.22 7.93
C ASP A 470 -7.91 15.77 6.79
N THR A 471 -9.23 15.89 6.97
CA THR A 471 -10.22 15.52 5.96
C THR A 471 -10.04 16.32 4.65
N ILE A 472 -9.75 17.62 4.75
CA ILE A 472 -9.44 18.48 3.61
C ILE A 472 -8.19 17.99 2.88
N ALA A 473 -7.09 17.79 3.60
CA ALA A 473 -5.81 17.49 2.96
C ALA A 473 -5.77 16.08 2.36
N MET A 474 -6.41 15.09 3.00
CA MET A 474 -6.56 13.73 2.45
C MET A 474 -7.29 13.71 1.10
N ASN A 475 -8.26 14.60 0.93
CA ASN A 475 -9.06 14.67 -0.29
C ASN A 475 -8.45 15.57 -1.36
N GLN A 476 -7.69 16.59 -0.98
CA GLN A 476 -7.03 17.53 -1.89
C GLN A 476 -5.79 16.93 -2.58
N THR A 477 -5.02 16.10 -1.87
CA THR A 477 -3.73 15.57 -2.36
C THR A 477 -3.87 14.70 -3.62
N ASP A 478 -2.85 14.73 -4.48
CA ASP A 478 -2.76 13.87 -5.66
C ASP A 478 -2.38 12.44 -5.28
N PHE A 479 -1.49 12.27 -4.30
CA PHE A 479 -1.16 10.98 -3.71
C PHE A 479 -0.82 11.07 -2.22
N VAL A 480 -1.00 9.95 -1.52
CA VAL A 480 -0.69 9.78 -0.10
C VAL A 480 0.46 8.80 0.02
N VAL A 481 1.45 9.13 0.84
CA VAL A 481 2.55 8.25 1.20
C VAL A 481 2.39 7.81 2.64
N ALA A 482 2.14 6.51 2.82
CA ALA A 482 2.11 5.84 4.10
C ALA A 482 3.40 5.02 4.29
N SER A 483 3.81 4.84 5.55
CA SER A 483 4.98 4.02 5.88
C SER A 483 4.65 2.53 5.88
N THR A 484 3.39 2.16 6.16
CA THR A 484 2.92 0.77 6.28
C THR A 484 1.50 0.59 5.75
N TYR A 485 1.14 -0.66 5.48
CA TYR A 485 -0.25 -1.04 5.22
C TYR A 485 -1.16 -0.73 6.41
N GLN A 486 -0.66 -0.98 7.63
CA GLN A 486 -1.36 -0.74 8.89
C GLN A 486 -1.82 0.73 9.02
N GLU A 487 -1.00 1.68 8.59
CA GLU A 487 -1.35 3.10 8.61
C GLU A 487 -2.61 3.38 7.76
N ILE A 488 -2.78 2.69 6.63
CA ILE A 488 -3.91 2.88 5.71
C ILE A 488 -5.13 2.10 6.18
N ALA A 489 -5.02 0.76 6.23
CA ALA A 489 -6.14 -0.16 6.42
C ALA A 489 -5.95 -1.12 7.59
N GLY A 490 -4.96 -0.88 8.46
CA GLY A 490 -4.84 -1.62 9.70
C GLY A 490 -4.52 -3.09 9.50
N SER A 491 -5.03 -3.91 10.41
CA SER A 491 -4.93 -5.36 10.38
C SER A 491 -6.28 -5.98 10.04
N LYS A 492 -6.36 -7.31 10.11
CA LYS A 492 -7.65 -8.02 10.02
C LYS A 492 -8.60 -7.56 11.13
N ASP A 493 -8.09 -7.37 12.33
CA ASP A 493 -8.90 -7.20 13.54
C ASP A 493 -9.07 -5.73 13.94
N ARG A 494 -8.14 -4.85 13.55
CA ARG A 494 -8.16 -3.42 13.91
C ARG A 494 -8.11 -2.53 12.66
N PRO A 495 -8.97 -1.49 12.55
CA PRO A 495 -8.96 -0.58 11.41
C PRO A 495 -7.69 0.27 11.36
N GLY A 496 -7.33 0.68 10.15
CA GLY A 496 -6.19 1.58 9.91
C GLY A 496 -6.44 3.01 10.37
N GLN A 497 -5.36 3.81 10.38
CA GLN A 497 -5.46 5.21 10.78
C GLN A 497 -6.31 5.99 9.76
N TYR A 498 -6.00 5.88 8.47
CA TYR A 498 -6.82 6.50 7.42
C TYR A 498 -8.22 5.88 7.35
N GLU A 499 -8.33 4.56 7.47
CA GLU A 499 -9.62 3.87 7.47
C GLU A 499 -10.58 4.40 8.55
N SER A 500 -10.08 4.75 9.73
CA SER A 500 -10.91 5.34 10.79
C SER A 500 -11.52 6.71 10.42
N HIS A 501 -11.03 7.36 9.37
CA HIS A 501 -11.57 8.61 8.82
C HIS A 501 -12.53 8.36 7.64
N ALA A 502 -12.81 7.09 7.29
CA ALA A 502 -13.75 6.76 6.23
C ALA A 502 -15.18 7.22 6.58
N ALA A 503 -15.60 7.01 7.82
CA ALA A 503 -16.85 7.53 8.36
C ALA A 503 -16.71 7.86 9.84
N PHE A 504 -17.12 9.07 10.25
CA PHE A 504 -17.13 9.51 11.64
C PHE A 504 -18.07 10.71 11.81
N THR A 505 -18.34 11.10 13.05
CA THR A 505 -19.20 12.25 13.35
C THR A 505 -18.61 13.12 14.44
N LEU A 506 -18.81 14.43 14.31
CA LEU A 506 -18.54 15.45 15.31
C LEU A 506 -19.88 16.04 15.72
N PRO A 507 -20.55 15.51 16.76
CA PRO A 507 -21.91 15.92 17.11
C PRO A 507 -22.05 17.44 17.28
N GLY A 508 -23.04 18.03 16.60
CA GLY A 508 -23.30 19.48 16.46
C GLY A 508 -22.35 20.28 15.58
N LEU A 509 -21.49 19.61 14.80
CA LEU A 509 -20.65 20.26 13.79
C LEU A 509 -20.91 19.69 12.40
N CYS A 510 -20.60 18.41 12.18
CA CYS A 510 -20.85 17.74 10.91
C CYS A 510 -20.77 16.21 11.04
N ARG A 511 -21.41 15.49 10.12
CA ARG A 511 -21.23 14.06 9.90
C ARG A 511 -20.34 13.86 8.68
N VAL A 512 -19.26 13.11 8.82
CA VAL A 512 -18.41 12.71 7.69
C VAL A 512 -18.82 11.30 7.29
N VAL A 513 -19.69 11.18 6.29
CA VAL A 513 -20.29 9.90 5.87
C VAL A 513 -19.33 9.13 4.97
N ARG A 514 -18.60 9.84 4.10
CA ARG A 514 -17.54 9.30 3.25
C ARG A 514 -16.37 10.28 3.22
N GLY A 515 -15.52 10.19 4.23
CA GLY A 515 -14.36 11.06 4.42
C GLY A 515 -13.17 10.65 3.57
N ILE A 516 -12.86 9.35 3.50
CA ILE A 516 -11.78 8.82 2.68
C ILE A 516 -12.08 7.37 2.27
N ASN A 517 -11.60 6.97 1.10
CA ASN A 517 -11.69 5.58 0.64
C ASN A 517 -10.28 4.96 0.64
N VAL A 518 -10.03 3.96 1.48
CA VAL A 518 -8.72 3.28 1.54
C VAL A 518 -8.37 2.51 0.24
N PHE A 519 -9.36 2.26 -0.62
CA PHE A 519 -9.16 1.71 -1.96
C PHE A 519 -8.91 2.77 -3.03
N ASP A 520 -8.79 4.04 -2.66
CA ASP A 520 -8.41 5.09 -3.59
C ASP A 520 -6.98 4.83 -4.11
N PRO A 521 -6.76 4.83 -5.43
CA PRO A 521 -5.45 4.62 -6.01
C PRO A 521 -4.44 5.72 -5.67
N LYS A 522 -4.80 6.76 -4.92
CA LYS A 522 -3.85 7.74 -4.36
C LYS A 522 -2.95 7.17 -3.26
N PHE A 523 -3.36 6.10 -2.57
CA PHE A 523 -2.60 5.52 -1.45
C PHE A 523 -1.42 4.68 -1.92
N ASN A 524 -0.23 5.00 -1.40
CA ASN A 524 1.02 4.30 -1.71
C ASN A 524 1.85 4.04 -0.46
N ILE A 525 2.43 2.84 -0.38
CA ILE A 525 3.36 2.48 0.69
C ILE A 525 4.81 2.71 0.24
N ALA A 526 5.46 3.67 0.89
CA ALA A 526 6.90 3.88 0.81
C ALA A 526 7.47 3.94 2.22
N ALA A 527 7.95 2.78 2.68
CA ALA A 527 8.55 2.68 4.01
C ALA A 527 9.89 3.44 4.06
N PRO A 528 10.15 4.21 5.14
CA PRO A 528 11.44 4.87 5.33
C PRO A 528 12.53 3.84 5.67
N GLY A 529 13.78 4.32 5.66
CA GLY A 529 14.94 3.54 6.10
C GLY A 529 15.58 4.09 7.37
N ALA A 530 16.74 3.55 7.72
CA ALA A 530 17.65 4.18 8.68
C ALA A 530 18.86 4.78 7.94
N ASP A 531 19.49 5.80 8.53
CA ASP A 531 20.71 6.41 8.00
C ASP A 531 21.85 5.36 8.00
N GLN A 532 22.16 4.82 6.82
CA GLN A 532 23.16 3.77 6.66
C GLN A 532 24.60 4.25 6.92
N SER A 533 24.83 5.55 7.09
CA SER A 533 26.10 6.08 7.60
C SER A 533 26.25 5.84 9.12
N VAL A 534 25.14 5.82 9.85
CA VAL A 534 25.06 5.62 11.31
C VAL A 534 24.83 4.15 11.65
N TYR A 535 23.86 3.52 11.00
CA TYR A 535 23.43 2.14 11.24
C TYR A 535 23.86 1.25 10.07
N PHE A 536 24.90 0.45 10.29
CA PHE A 536 25.48 -0.43 9.28
C PHE A 536 25.91 -1.75 9.91
N PRO A 537 26.13 -2.80 9.11
CA PRO A 537 26.39 -4.15 9.64
C PRO A 537 27.58 -4.20 10.61
N TYR A 538 27.41 -4.90 11.74
CA TYR A 538 28.48 -5.09 12.74
C TYR A 538 29.74 -5.80 12.21
N THR A 539 29.60 -6.49 11.06
CA THR A 539 30.66 -7.19 10.32
C THR A 539 31.58 -6.25 9.56
N ASP A 540 31.16 -5.01 9.28
CA ASP A 540 32.00 -4.01 8.60
C ASP A 540 33.01 -3.41 9.60
N LYS A 541 34.10 -4.14 9.84
CA LYS A 541 35.12 -3.79 10.84
C LYS A 541 35.85 -2.48 10.53
N GLN A 542 35.93 -2.06 9.27
CA GLN A 542 36.61 -0.82 8.87
C GLN A 542 35.83 0.43 9.28
N ARG A 543 34.50 0.35 9.31
CA ARG A 543 33.63 1.49 9.66
C ARG A 543 33.30 1.59 11.15
N ARG A 544 33.70 0.60 11.97
CA ARG A 544 33.41 0.57 13.42
C ARG A 544 33.95 1.81 14.13
N LEU A 545 33.13 2.38 15.00
CA LEU A 545 33.47 3.60 15.75
C LEU A 545 34.17 3.24 17.07
N THR A 546 35.36 2.66 16.97
CA THR A 546 36.12 2.13 18.14
C THR A 546 36.40 3.16 19.23
N LYS A 547 36.39 4.47 18.89
CA LYS A 547 36.47 5.57 19.86
C LYS A 547 35.39 5.53 20.95
N PHE A 548 34.24 4.92 20.66
CA PHE A 548 33.12 4.81 21.62
C PHE A 548 33.19 3.52 22.45
N HIS A 549 34.08 2.57 22.14
CA HIS A 549 34.16 1.28 22.86
C HIS A 549 34.43 1.44 24.36
N PRO A 550 35.33 2.32 24.83
CA PRO A 550 35.53 2.52 26.27
C PRO A 550 34.26 3.03 26.97
N GLN A 551 33.55 3.98 26.36
CA GLN A 551 32.31 4.53 26.90
C GLN A 551 31.18 3.50 26.91
N ILE A 552 31.09 2.66 25.87
CA ILE A 552 30.10 1.58 25.79
C ILE A 552 30.42 0.47 26.79
N ASP A 553 31.70 0.13 26.97
CA ASP A 553 32.13 -0.84 27.98
C ASP A 553 31.80 -0.35 29.38
N GLU A 554 32.06 0.92 29.70
CA GLU A 554 31.64 1.54 30.95
C GLU A 554 30.10 1.46 31.13
N LEU A 555 29.35 1.83 30.09
CA LEU A 555 27.89 1.83 30.10
C LEU A 555 27.30 0.43 30.36
N LEU A 556 27.88 -0.62 29.78
CA LEU A 556 27.38 -2.00 29.90
C LEU A 556 27.92 -2.75 31.12
N ASN A 557 29.19 -2.54 31.46
CA ASN A 557 29.97 -3.45 32.30
C ASN A 557 30.47 -2.85 33.62
N ASN A 558 30.21 -1.57 33.90
CA ASN A 558 30.49 -0.96 35.20
C ASN A 558 29.57 -1.57 36.28
N LYS A 559 30.12 -1.80 37.48
CA LYS A 559 29.40 -2.41 38.62
C LYS A 559 28.72 -1.38 39.51
N GLU A 560 29.09 -0.11 39.40
CA GLU A 560 28.54 0.96 40.22
C GLU A 560 27.29 1.56 39.56
N ASP A 561 26.29 1.84 40.39
CA ASP A 561 25.08 2.54 39.98
C ASP A 561 25.38 4.06 39.94
N ASN A 562 24.95 4.77 38.90
CA ASN A 562 25.13 6.22 38.75
C ASN A 562 23.96 6.86 37.97
N ASP A 563 24.09 8.13 37.58
CA ASP A 563 23.07 8.86 36.82
C ASP A 563 22.91 8.42 35.36
N GLU A 564 23.82 7.59 34.82
CA GLU A 564 23.75 7.04 33.45
C GLU A 564 23.25 5.59 33.40
N HIS A 565 23.44 4.80 34.45
CA HIS A 565 23.08 3.39 34.49
C HIS A 565 22.88 2.84 35.91
N ILE A 566 21.94 1.89 36.07
CA ILE A 566 21.73 1.14 37.30
C ILE A 566 21.62 -0.38 37.05
N GLY A 567 21.96 -1.18 38.05
CA GLY A 567 22.14 -2.63 37.92
C GLY A 567 23.51 -2.98 37.34
N TYR A 568 23.85 -4.26 37.20
CA TYR A 568 25.13 -4.69 36.61
C TYR A 568 24.99 -6.09 36.01
N LEU A 569 25.91 -6.42 35.10
CA LEU A 569 25.99 -7.75 34.48
C LEU A 569 27.09 -8.56 35.18
N ALA A 570 26.72 -9.64 35.87
CA ALA A 570 27.65 -10.50 36.60
C ALA A 570 28.47 -11.38 35.64
N ASP A 571 27.81 -11.98 34.64
CA ASP A 571 28.46 -12.74 33.59
C ASP A 571 28.47 -11.95 32.27
N LYS A 572 29.61 -11.36 31.96
CA LYS A 572 29.82 -10.53 30.77
C LYS A 572 29.91 -11.34 29.47
N LYS A 573 30.01 -12.67 29.54
CA LYS A 573 30.12 -13.54 28.35
C LYS A 573 28.77 -13.92 27.79
N LYS A 574 27.70 -13.79 28.57
CA LYS A 574 26.34 -14.08 28.10
C LYS A 574 25.93 -13.10 27.00
N PRO A 575 25.22 -13.58 25.97
CA PRO A 575 24.58 -12.69 25.00
C PRO A 575 23.63 -11.72 25.69
N ILE A 576 23.42 -10.57 25.04
CA ILE A 576 22.55 -9.52 25.56
C ILE A 576 21.24 -9.46 24.78
N ILE A 577 20.11 -9.53 25.48
CA ILE A 577 18.84 -8.98 25.00
C ILE A 577 18.89 -7.47 25.20
N PHE A 578 18.73 -6.73 24.11
CA PHE A 578 18.78 -5.28 24.10
C PHE A 578 17.41 -4.71 23.71
N SER A 579 16.93 -3.71 24.44
CA SER A 579 15.77 -2.92 24.07
C SER A 579 16.03 -1.44 24.32
N MET A 580 15.62 -0.59 23.39
CA MET A 580 15.79 0.86 23.48
C MET A 580 14.51 1.54 22.99
N ALA A 581 13.84 2.26 23.89
CA ALA A 581 12.65 3.06 23.57
C ALA A 581 12.42 4.12 24.65
N ARG A 582 11.43 5.00 24.43
CA ARG A 582 10.85 5.79 25.52
C ARG A 582 10.18 4.84 26.53
N LEU A 583 10.14 5.24 27.80
CA LEU A 583 9.49 4.47 28.84
C LEU A 583 8.05 4.98 29.01
N ASP A 584 7.13 4.38 28.27
CA ASP A 584 5.69 4.61 28.35
C ASP A 584 4.95 3.27 28.33
N VAL A 585 3.65 3.29 28.69
CA VAL A 585 2.84 2.07 28.82
C VAL A 585 2.76 1.30 27.49
N VAL A 586 2.69 2.03 26.36
CA VAL A 586 2.56 1.44 25.02
C VAL A 586 3.85 0.75 24.60
N LYS A 587 5.02 1.32 24.91
CA LYS A 587 6.33 0.72 24.62
C LYS A 587 6.63 -0.51 25.47
N ASN A 588 6.00 -0.64 26.64
CA ASN A 588 5.94 -1.88 27.42
C ASN A 588 7.32 -2.50 27.77
N LEU A 589 8.32 -1.64 28.03
CA LEU A 589 9.65 -2.08 28.48
C LEU A 589 9.58 -2.77 29.86
N THR A 590 8.65 -2.36 30.71
CA THR A 590 8.38 -3.03 31.99
C THR A 590 7.78 -4.42 31.79
N GLY A 591 6.94 -4.62 30.76
CA GLY A 591 6.43 -5.94 30.37
C GLY A 591 7.57 -6.89 30.00
N LEU A 592 8.49 -6.47 29.13
CA LEU A 592 9.69 -7.28 28.81
C LEU A 592 10.52 -7.63 30.05
N THR A 593 10.68 -6.67 30.97
CA THR A 593 11.40 -6.90 32.23
C THR A 593 10.69 -7.95 33.08
N GLU A 594 9.37 -7.90 33.15
CA GLU A 594 8.57 -8.91 33.85
C GLU A 594 8.69 -10.29 33.18
N TRP A 595 8.60 -10.38 31.85
CA TRP A 595 8.73 -11.64 31.12
C TRP A 595 10.10 -12.28 31.36
N TYR A 596 11.16 -11.48 31.30
CA TYR A 596 12.52 -11.91 31.61
C TYR A 596 12.65 -12.36 33.06
N GLY A 597 12.10 -11.59 34.02
CA GLY A 597 12.16 -11.91 35.45
C GLY A 597 11.48 -13.24 35.81
N LYS A 598 10.33 -13.54 35.19
CA LYS A 598 9.58 -14.79 35.37
C LYS A 598 10.27 -16.00 34.72
N ASN A 599 10.88 -15.82 33.55
CA ASN A 599 11.43 -16.93 32.77
C ASN A 599 12.88 -17.26 33.18
N LYS A 600 13.03 -18.18 34.14
CA LYS A 600 14.36 -18.63 34.61
C LYS A 600 15.25 -19.18 33.49
N ARG A 601 14.67 -19.94 32.55
CA ARG A 601 15.39 -20.49 31.39
C ARG A 601 16.02 -19.37 30.56
N LEU A 602 15.28 -18.30 30.32
CA LEU A 602 15.79 -17.14 29.58
C LEU A 602 16.92 -16.43 30.34
N ARG A 603 16.77 -16.22 31.66
CA ARG A 603 17.80 -15.60 32.51
C ARG A 603 19.12 -16.38 32.55
N ASP A 604 19.03 -17.71 32.48
CA ASP A 604 20.20 -18.57 32.45
C ASP A 604 20.99 -18.43 31.14
N LEU A 605 20.29 -18.18 30.02
CA LEU A 605 20.90 -18.06 28.69
C LEU A 605 21.50 -16.67 28.42
N VAL A 606 20.84 -15.58 28.84
CA VAL A 606 21.17 -14.22 28.39
C VAL A 606 21.02 -13.15 29.48
N ASN A 607 21.71 -12.03 29.30
CA ASN A 607 21.54 -10.80 30.09
C ASN A 607 20.47 -9.89 29.48
N LEU A 608 19.84 -9.04 30.29
CA LEU A 608 18.88 -8.03 29.84
C LEU A 608 19.48 -6.61 29.94
N VAL A 609 19.47 -5.86 28.85
CA VAL A 609 19.86 -4.44 28.79
C VAL A 609 18.69 -3.62 28.26
N ILE A 610 18.23 -2.66 29.06
CA ILE A 610 17.15 -1.73 28.68
C ILE A 610 17.70 -0.30 28.68
N VAL A 611 17.42 0.44 27.61
CA VAL A 611 17.71 1.88 27.49
C VAL A 611 16.39 2.65 27.45
N GLY A 612 16.16 3.54 28.41
CA GLY A 612 14.97 4.40 28.41
C GLY A 612 14.79 5.19 29.70
N ALA A 613 14.22 6.40 29.58
CA ALA A 613 13.88 7.31 30.69
C ALA A 613 15.03 7.66 31.65
N PHE A 614 14.64 8.32 32.76
CA PHE A 614 15.47 8.57 33.94
C PHE A 614 15.23 7.48 35.00
N PHE A 615 16.13 7.37 35.97
CA PHE A 615 15.97 6.42 37.09
C PHE A 615 15.10 6.96 38.22
N ASP A 616 15.10 8.27 38.43
CA ASP A 616 14.32 8.92 39.49
C ASP A 616 12.99 9.44 38.90
N PRO A 617 11.83 8.98 39.42
CA PRO A 617 10.52 9.45 38.98
C PRO A 617 10.36 10.98 39.09
N SER A 618 11.08 11.64 40.03
CA SER A 618 10.98 13.09 40.25
C SER A 618 11.57 13.92 39.10
N LYS A 619 12.47 13.33 38.29
CA LYS A 619 13.09 13.97 37.12
C LYS A 619 12.15 13.99 35.91
N SER A 620 11.13 13.13 35.87
CA SER A 620 10.13 13.12 34.81
C SER A 620 8.98 14.09 35.11
N LYS A 621 8.51 14.79 34.08
CA LYS A 621 7.26 15.57 34.12
C LYS A 621 6.09 14.80 33.53
N ASP A 622 6.35 13.63 32.96
CA ASP A 622 5.35 12.76 32.35
C ASP A 622 4.83 11.73 33.36
N ARG A 623 3.51 11.64 33.50
CA ARG A 623 2.89 10.80 34.51
C ARG A 623 3.01 9.31 34.18
N GLU A 624 2.98 8.94 32.91
CA GLU A 624 3.14 7.55 32.48
C GLU A 624 4.58 7.08 32.69
N GLU A 625 5.56 7.89 32.27
CA GLU A 625 6.97 7.63 32.49
C GLU A 625 7.27 7.52 34.00
N THR A 626 6.74 8.43 34.82
CA THR A 626 6.85 8.36 36.29
C THR A 626 6.32 7.03 36.85
N ALA A 627 5.17 6.56 36.36
CA ALA A 627 4.57 5.31 36.81
C ALA A 627 5.38 4.08 36.35
N GLU A 628 5.85 4.08 35.10
CA GLU A 628 6.67 3.01 34.54
C GLU A 628 8.06 2.95 35.17
N ILE A 629 8.68 4.08 35.55
CA ILE A 629 9.92 4.12 36.35
C ILE A 629 9.72 3.39 37.68
N LYS A 630 8.64 3.71 38.41
CA LYS A 630 8.32 3.05 39.70
C LYS A 630 8.09 1.54 39.51
N LYS A 631 7.39 1.17 38.44
CA LYS A 631 7.14 -0.23 38.09
C LYS A 631 8.44 -0.96 37.74
N MET A 632 9.36 -0.33 37.00
CA MET A 632 10.67 -0.89 36.67
C MET A 632 11.48 -1.22 37.93
N HIS A 633 11.58 -0.29 38.88
CA HIS A 633 12.23 -0.53 40.18
C HIS A 633 11.59 -1.69 40.94
N SER A 634 10.26 -1.70 41.03
CA SER A 634 9.51 -2.78 41.69
C SER A 634 9.77 -4.15 41.06
N LEU A 635 9.85 -4.24 39.73
CA LEU A 635 10.14 -5.48 39.01
C LEU A 635 11.59 -5.95 39.24
N MET A 636 12.55 -5.02 39.23
CA MET A 636 13.96 -5.33 39.50
C MET A 636 14.16 -5.91 40.91
N GLU A 637 13.46 -5.37 41.91
CA GLU A 637 13.46 -5.88 43.28
C GLU A 637 12.72 -7.22 43.38
N LYS A 638 11.47 -7.30 42.88
CA LYS A 638 10.61 -8.48 42.95
C LYS A 638 11.26 -9.73 42.36
N TYR A 639 11.94 -9.60 41.22
CA TYR A 639 12.58 -10.73 40.54
C TYR A 639 14.10 -10.85 40.81
N GLN A 640 14.65 -10.00 41.68
CA GLN A 640 16.07 -9.96 42.04
C GLN A 640 16.98 -9.91 40.81
N LEU A 641 16.81 -8.89 39.97
CA LEU A 641 17.46 -8.80 38.65
C LEU A 641 18.89 -8.24 38.68
N LYS A 642 19.39 -7.77 39.84
CA LYS A 642 20.78 -7.33 39.96
C LYS A 642 21.74 -8.48 39.62
N GLY A 643 22.71 -8.21 38.75
CA GLY A 643 23.65 -9.21 38.23
C GLY A 643 23.22 -9.85 36.91
N GLN A 644 21.97 -9.68 36.46
CA GLN A 644 21.51 -10.18 35.15
C GLN A 644 20.86 -9.09 34.28
N MET A 645 20.54 -7.95 34.87
CA MET A 645 19.94 -6.80 34.19
C MET A 645 20.77 -5.53 34.36
N ARG A 646 20.79 -4.72 33.30
CA ARG A 646 21.34 -3.37 33.25
C ARG A 646 20.29 -2.41 32.68
N TRP A 647 19.95 -1.37 33.42
CA TRP A 647 19.08 -0.30 32.95
C TRP A 647 19.90 0.98 32.73
N ILE A 648 19.85 1.52 31.52
CA ILE A 648 20.61 2.67 31.05
C ILE A 648 19.66 3.83 30.78
N ALA A 649 20.07 5.05 31.13
CA ALA A 649 19.30 6.25 30.90
C ALA A 649 19.14 6.55 29.39
N ALA A 650 18.11 7.31 29.03
CA ALA A 650 17.84 7.66 27.63
C ALA A 650 19.08 8.24 26.90
N GLN A 651 19.34 7.75 25.69
CA GLN A 651 20.54 8.09 24.91
C GLN A 651 20.21 9.03 23.75
N SER A 652 20.95 10.13 23.59
CA SER A 652 20.70 11.16 22.57
C SER A 652 21.70 11.16 21.40
N ASP A 653 22.91 10.58 21.57
CA ASP A 653 23.92 10.51 20.51
C ASP A 653 23.68 9.32 19.58
N ARG A 654 23.15 9.61 18.38
CA ARG A 654 22.87 8.60 17.34
C ARG A 654 24.11 7.81 16.89
N LEU A 655 25.30 8.41 16.88
CA LEU A 655 26.53 7.72 16.45
C LEU A 655 26.96 6.70 17.50
N ARG A 656 26.89 7.08 18.78
CA ARG A 656 27.13 6.15 19.90
C ARG A 656 26.08 5.05 19.93
N ASN A 657 24.80 5.37 19.70
CA ASN A 657 23.71 4.40 19.64
C ASN A 657 23.91 3.37 18.51
N GLY A 658 24.31 3.81 17.32
CA GLY A 658 24.65 2.91 16.21
C GLY A 658 25.79 1.94 16.58
N GLU A 659 26.82 2.43 17.28
CA GLU A 659 27.90 1.56 17.74
C GLU A 659 27.46 0.63 18.87
N LEU A 660 26.58 1.08 19.77
CA LEU A 660 25.98 0.25 20.81
C LEU A 660 25.25 -0.95 20.21
N TYR A 661 24.38 -0.75 19.22
CA TYR A 661 23.72 -1.86 18.49
C TYR A 661 24.73 -2.89 17.95
N ARG A 662 25.84 -2.42 17.36
CA ARG A 662 26.89 -3.29 16.81
C ARG A 662 27.68 -4.02 17.91
N CYS A 663 27.94 -3.37 19.04
CA CYS A 663 28.55 -3.99 20.21
C CYS A 663 27.65 -5.09 20.80
N ILE A 664 26.33 -4.88 20.85
CA ILE A 664 25.38 -5.93 21.23
C ILE A 664 25.44 -7.11 20.24
N ALA A 665 25.51 -6.83 18.94
CA ALA A 665 25.66 -7.86 17.91
C ALA A 665 26.97 -8.66 18.06
N ASP A 666 28.07 -8.03 18.50
CA ASP A 666 29.33 -8.75 18.81
C ASP A 666 29.14 -9.77 19.95
N THR A 667 28.23 -9.53 20.90
CA THR A 667 27.88 -10.50 21.97
C THR A 667 26.98 -11.64 21.51
N LYS A 668 26.61 -11.71 20.22
CA LYS A 668 25.57 -12.60 19.69
C LYS A 668 24.23 -12.43 20.37
N GLY A 669 23.93 -11.19 20.79
CA GLY A 669 22.68 -10.79 21.40
C GLY A 669 21.49 -10.71 20.43
N ALA A 670 20.38 -10.15 20.89
CA ALA A 670 19.20 -9.87 20.06
C ALA A 670 18.53 -8.57 20.49
N PHE A 671 17.83 -7.90 19.56
CA PHE A 671 16.97 -6.76 19.87
C PHE A 671 15.55 -7.23 20.17
N VAL A 672 14.89 -6.64 21.16
CA VAL A 672 13.49 -6.93 21.48
C VAL A 672 12.68 -5.64 21.54
N GLN A 673 11.61 -5.55 20.75
CA GLN A 673 10.60 -4.49 20.80
C GLN A 673 9.26 -5.04 21.33
N PRO A 674 8.98 -4.92 22.64
CA PRO A 674 7.83 -5.54 23.31
C PRO A 674 6.54 -4.68 23.30
N ALA A 675 6.49 -3.62 22.51
CA ALA A 675 5.37 -2.67 22.53
C ALA A 675 4.00 -3.36 22.37
N LEU A 676 3.01 -2.91 23.16
CA LEU A 676 1.61 -3.34 23.03
C LEU A 676 1.07 -3.02 21.63
N TYR A 677 1.55 -1.93 21.04
CA TYR A 677 1.33 -1.56 19.65
C TYR A 677 2.48 -0.67 19.17
N GLU A 678 2.99 -0.91 17.96
CA GLU A 678 4.02 -0.08 17.35
C GLU A 678 3.58 0.34 15.94
N ALA A 679 3.45 1.65 15.68
CA ALA A 679 2.95 2.13 14.40
C ALA A 679 3.88 1.79 13.22
N PHE A 680 5.19 1.88 13.45
CA PHE A 680 6.21 1.52 12.47
C PHE A 680 7.37 0.75 13.11
N GLY A 681 8.12 1.40 14.00
CA GLY A 681 9.26 0.79 14.70
C GLY A 681 10.61 1.07 14.02
N LEU A 682 11.06 2.34 14.01
CA LEU A 682 12.39 2.69 13.48
C LEU A 682 13.51 1.89 14.17
N THR A 683 13.41 1.66 15.48
CA THR A 683 14.38 0.88 16.25
C THR A 683 14.52 -0.57 15.78
N VAL A 684 13.46 -1.15 15.21
CA VAL A 684 13.49 -2.47 14.56
C VAL A 684 14.39 -2.42 13.32
N ILE A 685 14.24 -1.39 12.49
CA ILE A 685 15.04 -1.18 11.28
C ILE A 685 16.48 -0.82 11.63
N GLU A 686 16.73 -0.02 12.66
CA GLU A 686 18.06 0.32 13.15
C GLU A 686 18.82 -0.94 13.63
N ALA A 687 18.16 -1.78 14.43
CA ALA A 687 18.71 -3.05 14.89
C ALA A 687 19.04 -3.99 13.70
N MET A 688 18.09 -4.18 12.79
CA MET A 688 18.28 -5.03 11.61
C MET A 688 19.37 -4.50 10.67
N ASN A 689 19.50 -3.17 10.48
CA ASN A 689 20.61 -2.56 9.72
C ASN A 689 21.98 -2.84 10.34
N CYS A 690 22.05 -2.97 11.67
CA CYS A 690 23.28 -3.33 12.37
C CYS A 690 23.58 -4.83 12.31
N GLY A 691 22.68 -5.65 11.76
CA GLY A 691 22.78 -7.10 11.72
C GLY A 691 22.42 -7.76 13.06
N LEU A 692 21.65 -7.10 13.92
CA LEU A 692 21.19 -7.67 15.17
C LEU A 692 19.85 -8.41 14.93
N PRO A 693 19.75 -9.74 15.21
CA PRO A 693 18.48 -10.45 15.15
C PRO A 693 17.42 -9.78 16.03
N THR A 694 16.22 -9.62 15.50
CA THR A 694 15.17 -8.81 16.14
C THR A 694 13.92 -9.63 16.42
N PHE A 695 13.39 -9.47 17.64
CA PHE A 695 12.06 -9.86 18.06
C PHE A 695 11.20 -8.60 18.18
N ALA A 696 10.07 -8.53 17.51
CA ALA A 696 9.20 -7.35 17.59
C ALA A 696 7.74 -7.75 17.71
N THR A 697 6.95 -6.86 18.31
CA THR A 697 5.50 -7.03 18.44
C THR A 697 4.82 -7.39 17.12
N ASN A 698 3.88 -8.33 17.16
CA ASN A 698 2.98 -8.63 16.04
C ASN A 698 1.86 -7.59 15.87
N GLN A 699 1.81 -6.57 16.74
CA GLN A 699 0.81 -5.51 16.73
C GLN A 699 1.36 -4.24 16.05
N GLY A 700 0.98 -4.03 14.80
CA GLY A 700 1.26 -2.81 14.03
C GLY A 700 2.36 -2.97 12.98
N GLY A 701 3.14 -1.92 12.73
CA GLY A 701 4.14 -1.85 11.66
C GLY A 701 5.22 -2.93 11.68
N PRO A 702 5.77 -3.36 12.84
CA PRO A 702 6.79 -4.41 12.87
C PRO A 702 6.32 -5.75 12.29
N ALA A 703 5.01 -6.04 12.33
CA ALA A 703 4.42 -7.23 11.72
C ALA A 703 4.57 -7.28 10.19
N GLU A 704 4.77 -6.12 9.56
CA GLU A 704 5.08 -6.00 8.13
C GLU A 704 6.60 -5.96 7.88
N ILE A 705 7.38 -5.37 8.80
CA ILE A 705 8.84 -5.26 8.67
C ILE A 705 9.49 -6.63 8.72
N ILE A 706 9.10 -7.45 9.69
CA ILE A 706 9.67 -8.77 9.93
C ILE A 706 8.89 -9.84 9.16
N VAL A 707 9.62 -10.78 8.56
CA VAL A 707 9.08 -12.06 8.12
C VAL A 707 9.42 -13.08 9.21
N ASP A 708 8.43 -13.48 10.01
CA ASP A 708 8.60 -14.34 11.19
C ASP A 708 9.36 -15.63 10.84
N GLY A 709 10.41 -15.93 11.62
CA GLY A 709 11.28 -17.09 11.43
C GLY A 709 12.30 -16.97 10.30
N VAL A 710 12.29 -15.88 9.53
CA VAL A 710 13.24 -15.64 8.42
C VAL A 710 14.13 -14.45 8.73
N SER A 711 13.57 -13.23 8.72
CA SER A 711 14.34 -11.99 8.92
C SER A 711 14.35 -11.50 10.37
N GLY A 712 13.71 -12.24 11.27
CA GLY A 712 13.44 -11.89 12.66
C GLY A 712 12.26 -12.70 13.18
N PHE A 713 11.72 -12.32 14.34
CA PHE A 713 10.60 -13.02 14.95
C PHE A 713 9.51 -12.07 15.46
N HIS A 714 8.27 -12.50 15.33
CA HIS A 714 7.13 -11.85 15.97
C HIS A 714 6.94 -12.34 17.40
N ILE A 715 6.63 -11.43 18.31
CA ILE A 715 6.23 -11.71 19.69
C ILE A 715 4.85 -11.10 19.94
N ASP A 716 4.04 -11.77 20.75
CA ASP A 716 2.73 -11.26 21.18
C ASP A 716 2.90 -10.53 22.52
N PRO A 717 2.67 -9.21 22.58
CA PRO A 717 2.86 -8.44 23.80
C PRO A 717 1.80 -8.73 24.87
N ILE A 718 0.70 -9.40 24.53
CA ILE A 718 -0.35 -9.83 25.47
C ILE A 718 0.04 -11.17 26.11
N ASN A 719 0.79 -12.02 25.39
CA ASN A 719 1.25 -13.33 25.87
C ASN A 719 2.76 -13.34 26.18
N GLY A 720 3.13 -12.79 27.34
CA GLY A 720 4.53 -12.69 27.78
C GLY A 720 5.26 -14.03 27.97
N ASP A 721 4.54 -15.08 28.37
CA ASP A 721 5.13 -16.40 28.60
C ASP A 721 5.50 -17.07 27.28
N GLU A 722 4.62 -17.03 26.28
CA GLU A 722 4.94 -17.48 24.93
C GLU A 722 6.10 -16.66 24.35
N SER A 723 6.02 -15.33 24.44
CA SER A 723 7.03 -14.42 23.90
C SER A 723 8.41 -14.65 24.50
N SER A 724 8.52 -14.77 25.84
CA SER A 724 9.80 -15.08 26.49
C SER A 724 10.32 -16.48 26.14
N ASN A 725 9.43 -17.46 25.98
CA ASN A 725 9.82 -18.80 25.56
C ASN A 725 10.35 -18.82 24.12
N LYS A 726 9.72 -18.08 23.21
CA LYS A 726 10.19 -17.94 21.83
C LYS A 726 11.59 -17.32 21.76
N ILE A 727 11.88 -16.34 22.61
CA ILE A 727 13.22 -15.75 22.73
C ILE A 727 14.23 -16.77 23.29
N ALA A 728 13.86 -17.51 24.35
CA ALA A 728 14.73 -18.54 24.92
C ALA A 728 15.04 -19.65 23.90
N ASP A 729 14.04 -20.13 23.16
CA ASP A 729 14.19 -21.16 22.13
C ASP A 729 15.16 -20.72 21.02
N PHE A 730 15.19 -19.43 20.66
CA PHE A 730 16.17 -18.90 19.72
C PHE A 730 17.60 -18.99 20.25
N PHE A 731 17.84 -18.59 21.50
CA PHE A 731 19.17 -18.67 22.10
C PHE A 731 19.63 -20.11 22.33
N ASP A 732 18.72 -21.01 22.69
CA ASP A 732 19.01 -22.45 22.76
C ASP A 732 19.41 -23.00 21.39
N LYS A 733 18.68 -22.64 20.32
CA LYS A 733 19.06 -23.01 18.94
C LYS A 733 20.42 -22.44 18.57
N CYS A 734 20.72 -21.19 18.90
CA CYS A 734 22.03 -20.59 18.63
C CYS A 734 23.18 -21.28 19.39
N ARG A 735 22.90 -21.88 20.56
CA ARG A 735 23.89 -22.66 21.31
C ARG A 735 24.17 -24.01 20.64
N VAL A 736 23.16 -24.64 20.05
CA VAL A 736 23.30 -25.92 19.32
C VAL A 736 23.90 -25.70 17.93
N ASP A 737 23.47 -24.65 17.24
CA ASP A 737 23.92 -24.24 15.91
C ASP A 737 24.34 -22.76 15.94
N PRO A 738 25.65 -22.48 16.14
CA PRO A 738 26.17 -21.11 16.16
C PRO A 738 25.94 -20.33 14.86
N ASP A 739 25.77 -21.01 13.72
CA ASP A 739 25.53 -20.37 12.43
C ASP A 739 24.08 -19.90 12.28
N TYR A 740 23.16 -20.43 13.09
CA TYR A 740 21.75 -20.01 13.10
C TYR A 740 21.60 -18.51 13.37
N TRP A 741 22.37 -17.97 14.31
CA TRP A 741 22.38 -16.52 14.60
C TRP A 741 22.83 -15.72 13.38
N ASN A 742 23.92 -16.15 12.72
CA ASN A 742 24.47 -15.48 11.54
C ASN A 742 23.49 -15.51 10.36
N LYS A 743 22.76 -16.61 10.21
CA LYS A 743 21.69 -16.74 9.20
C LYS A 743 20.58 -15.73 9.42
N VAL A 744 20.01 -15.66 10.63
CA VAL A 744 18.93 -14.69 10.94
C VAL A 744 19.42 -13.25 10.80
N SER A 745 20.67 -12.97 11.22
CA SER A 745 21.32 -11.67 11.02
C SER A 745 21.42 -11.29 9.52
N ALA A 746 21.89 -12.21 8.68
CA ALA A 746 22.03 -12.00 7.24
C ALA A 746 20.68 -11.83 6.54
N ASP A 747 19.68 -12.63 6.91
CA ASP A 747 18.31 -12.54 6.37
C ASP A 747 17.62 -11.24 6.82
N GLY A 748 17.88 -10.78 8.05
CA GLY A 748 17.47 -9.46 8.55
C GLY A 748 18.07 -8.31 7.73
N LEU A 749 19.38 -8.35 7.49
CA LEU A 749 20.08 -7.37 6.64
C LEU A 749 19.55 -7.36 5.20
N LYS A 750 19.32 -8.54 4.64
CA LYS A 750 18.73 -8.69 3.30
C LYS A 750 17.35 -8.06 3.21
N ARG A 751 16.48 -8.33 4.19
CA ARG A 751 15.13 -7.73 4.28
C ARG A 751 15.20 -6.20 4.28
N ILE A 752 16.09 -5.62 5.06
CA ILE A 752 16.27 -4.16 5.08
C ILE A 752 16.73 -3.62 3.73
N ASN A 753 17.78 -4.20 3.15
CA ASN A 753 18.33 -3.73 1.87
C ASN A 753 17.33 -3.86 0.71
N GLU A 754 16.41 -4.82 0.77
CA GLU A 754 15.37 -5.02 -0.25
C GLU A 754 14.15 -4.11 -0.07
N CYS A 755 13.87 -3.59 1.14
CA CYS A 755 12.57 -2.97 1.45
C CYS A 755 12.63 -1.64 2.20
N TYR A 756 13.61 -1.42 3.08
CA TYR A 756 13.61 -0.35 4.10
C TYR A 756 14.89 0.49 4.03
N THR A 757 15.14 1.11 2.87
CA THR A 757 16.25 2.06 2.69
C THR A 757 15.74 3.39 2.15
N TRP A 758 16.42 4.47 2.53
CA TRP A 758 16.10 5.81 2.03
C TRP A 758 16.27 5.94 0.51
N LYS A 759 17.18 5.15 -0.09
CA LYS A 759 17.33 5.08 -1.55
C LYS A 759 16.08 4.52 -2.25
N ILE A 760 15.51 3.43 -1.72
CA ILE A 760 14.26 2.85 -2.24
C ILE A 760 13.11 3.85 -2.05
N TYR A 761 13.05 4.49 -0.89
CA TYR A 761 12.06 5.51 -0.58
C TYR A 761 12.10 6.68 -1.58
N ALA A 762 13.27 7.30 -1.78
CA ALA A 762 13.45 8.43 -2.69
C ALA A 762 13.06 8.07 -4.13
N ASN A 763 13.46 6.86 -4.58
CA ASN A 763 13.08 6.35 -5.89
C ASN A 763 11.56 6.21 -6.05
N LYS A 764 10.89 5.58 -5.08
CA LYS A 764 9.44 5.42 -5.09
C LYS A 764 8.72 6.78 -5.08
N LEU A 765 9.16 7.71 -4.23
CA LEU A 765 8.56 9.03 -4.09
C LEU A 765 8.66 9.85 -5.38
N LEU A 766 9.82 9.88 -6.03
CA LEU A 766 9.99 10.56 -7.31
C LEU A 766 9.21 9.87 -8.43
N ASN A 767 9.13 8.54 -8.44
CA ASN A 767 8.30 7.80 -9.39
C ASN A 767 6.82 8.14 -9.24
N MET A 768 6.32 8.20 -8.01
CA MET A 768 4.97 8.68 -7.73
C MET A 768 4.80 10.12 -8.23
N GLY A 769 5.72 11.04 -7.90
CA GLY A 769 5.65 12.42 -8.36
C GLY A 769 5.49 12.55 -9.88
N CYS A 770 6.27 11.79 -10.66
CA CYS A 770 6.17 11.79 -12.13
C CYS A 770 4.89 11.12 -12.66
N THR A 771 4.44 10.03 -12.05
CA THR A 771 3.24 9.31 -12.52
C THR A 771 1.97 10.05 -12.16
N TYR A 772 1.85 10.57 -10.94
CA TYR A 772 0.68 11.33 -10.52
C TYR A 772 0.58 12.70 -11.19
N SER A 773 1.71 13.31 -11.59
CA SER A 773 1.67 14.53 -12.41
C SER A 773 1.07 14.28 -13.81
N PHE A 774 1.32 13.11 -14.39
CA PHE A 774 0.67 12.69 -15.64
C PHE A 774 -0.79 12.27 -15.41
N TRP A 775 -1.07 11.49 -14.36
CA TRP A 775 -2.42 11.07 -13.96
C TRP A 775 -3.39 12.25 -13.81
N LYS A 776 -2.91 13.37 -13.27
CA LYS A 776 -3.66 14.61 -13.12
C LYS A 776 -4.23 15.13 -14.45
N GLN A 777 -3.63 14.80 -15.60
CA GLN A 777 -4.13 15.20 -16.92
C GLN A 777 -5.43 14.49 -17.32
N PHE A 778 -5.67 13.28 -16.81
CA PHE A 778 -6.85 12.46 -17.16
C PHE A 778 -8.06 12.70 -16.26
N ASN A 779 -7.89 13.40 -15.13
CA ASN A 779 -8.96 13.59 -14.12
C ASN A 779 -9.25 15.07 -13.82
N LYS A 780 -9.06 15.97 -14.80
CA LYS A 780 -9.18 17.43 -14.59
C LYS A 780 -10.57 17.84 -14.10
N GLU A 781 -11.63 17.33 -14.73
CA GLU A 781 -13.02 17.71 -14.40
C GLU A 781 -13.41 17.26 -12.99
N GLN A 782 -13.12 15.99 -12.66
CA GLN A 782 -13.36 15.45 -11.33
C GLN A 782 -12.57 16.20 -10.25
N LYS A 783 -11.28 16.48 -10.53
CA LYS A 783 -10.43 17.24 -9.61
C LYS A 783 -10.97 18.65 -9.38
N LEU A 784 -11.46 19.32 -10.42
CA LEU A 784 -12.07 20.64 -10.29
C LEU A 784 -13.34 20.60 -9.42
N ALA A 785 -14.22 19.61 -9.62
CA ALA A 785 -15.42 19.47 -8.79
C ALA A 785 -15.07 19.23 -7.31
N LYS A 786 -14.13 18.32 -7.05
CA LYS A 786 -13.64 18.02 -5.69
C LYS A 786 -12.96 19.23 -5.06
N GLN A 787 -12.19 20.00 -5.83
CA GLN A 787 -11.55 21.23 -5.37
C GLN A 787 -12.58 22.29 -4.94
N ILE A 788 -13.64 22.52 -5.71
CA ILE A 788 -14.70 23.48 -5.34
C ILE A 788 -15.37 23.08 -4.03
N TYR A 789 -15.66 21.78 -3.85
CA TYR A 789 -16.24 21.26 -2.61
C TYR A 789 -15.30 21.46 -1.42
N ILE A 790 -14.00 21.20 -1.60
CA ILE A 790 -12.96 21.44 -0.58
C ILE A 790 -12.84 22.93 -0.25
N GLU A 791 -12.86 23.81 -1.25
CA GLU A 791 -12.80 25.26 -1.04
C GLU A 791 -14.01 25.76 -0.24
N MET A 792 -15.21 25.26 -0.52
CA MET A 792 -16.40 25.55 0.28
C MET A 792 -16.24 25.06 1.72
N PHE A 793 -15.78 23.82 1.90
CA PHE A 793 -15.59 23.22 3.21
C PHE A 793 -14.51 23.94 4.03
N TYR A 794 -13.40 24.32 3.41
CA TYR A 794 -12.36 25.13 4.04
C TYR A 794 -12.89 26.52 4.45
N ASN A 795 -13.55 27.23 3.54
CA ASN A 795 -13.97 28.62 3.79
C ASN A 795 -15.13 28.74 4.78
N LEU A 796 -16.08 27.80 4.75
CA LEU A 796 -17.32 27.88 5.54
C LEU A 796 -17.26 27.07 6.83
N GLN A 797 -16.47 26.00 6.90
CA GLN A 797 -16.31 25.20 8.12
C GLN A 797 -14.99 25.50 8.81
N PHE A 798 -13.87 25.13 8.19
CA PHE A 798 -12.55 25.23 8.83
C PHE A 798 -12.24 26.66 9.31
N LYS A 799 -12.37 27.68 8.46
CA LYS A 799 -12.09 29.07 8.84
C LYS A 799 -12.97 29.59 9.98
N ASN A 800 -14.21 29.08 10.12
CA ASN A 800 -15.08 29.49 11.21
C ASN A 800 -14.67 28.84 12.53
N LEU A 801 -14.25 27.58 12.50
CA LEU A 801 -13.69 26.89 13.69
C LEU A 801 -12.42 27.58 14.19
N VAL A 802 -11.54 27.98 13.26
CA VAL A 802 -10.28 28.65 13.59
C VAL A 802 -10.49 29.95 14.38
N LYS A 803 -11.59 30.67 14.17
CA LYS A 803 -11.90 31.91 14.91
C LYS A 803 -12.13 31.68 16.41
N ASN A 804 -12.45 30.45 16.81
CA ASN A 804 -12.70 30.10 18.20
C ASN A 804 -11.41 29.79 18.98
N ILE A 805 -10.27 29.66 18.29
CA ILE A 805 -8.98 29.39 18.93
C ILE A 805 -8.40 30.72 19.43
N PRO A 806 -8.08 30.84 20.73
CA PRO A 806 -7.47 32.04 21.27
C PRO A 806 -6.12 32.33 20.60
N ILE A 807 -5.97 33.53 20.04
CA ILE A 807 -4.67 34.00 19.55
C ILE A 807 -3.80 34.35 20.75
N SER A 808 -2.62 33.74 20.86
CA SER A 808 -1.70 34.00 21.96
C SER A 808 -1.24 35.46 21.95
N ASN A 809 -1.66 36.24 22.95
CA ASN A 809 -1.14 37.59 23.20
C ASN A 809 0.18 37.49 23.97
N GLU A 810 1.15 38.36 23.67
CA GLU A 810 2.44 38.38 24.39
C GLU A 810 2.28 38.72 25.90
N ASP A 811 1.14 39.30 26.30
CA ASP A 811 0.87 39.81 27.66
C ASP A 811 0.16 38.83 28.62
N ASP A 812 -0.43 37.72 28.15
CA ASP A 812 -1.36 36.90 28.96
C ASP A 812 -0.85 35.49 29.33
N GLN A 813 0.36 35.37 29.92
CA GLN A 813 0.71 34.21 30.77
C GLN A 813 1.56 34.61 31.98
N PRO A 814 1.28 34.07 33.19
CA PRO A 814 1.91 34.50 34.43
C PRO A 814 3.41 34.18 34.48
N GLN A 815 4.20 35.16 34.94
CA GLN A 815 5.63 35.04 35.20
C GLN A 815 5.91 33.87 36.15
N VAL A 816 6.74 32.92 35.69
CA VAL A 816 7.46 32.01 36.58
C VAL A 816 8.40 32.84 37.46
N SER A 817 8.28 32.65 38.77
CA SER A 817 8.92 33.42 39.83
C SER A 817 10.43 33.62 39.63
N LYS A 818 10.85 34.88 39.48
CA LYS A 818 12.20 35.31 39.85
C LYS A 818 12.15 35.94 41.24
N ALA A 819 13.12 35.56 42.06
CA ALA A 819 13.26 35.93 43.46
C ALA A 819 13.35 37.46 43.68
N ALA A 820 12.79 37.84 44.83
CA ALA A 820 12.74 39.11 45.55
C ALA A 820 13.62 40.29 45.11
N LEU A 821 12.99 41.47 45.04
CA LEU A 821 13.38 42.70 45.76
C LEU A 821 12.22 43.74 45.72
N LYS A 822 11.83 44.25 46.90
CA LYS A 822 10.94 45.41 47.18
C LYS A 822 11.80 46.51 47.85
N PRO A 823 11.35 47.76 48.12
CA PRO A 823 10.14 48.53 47.72
C PRO A 823 10.50 49.97 47.18
N GLN A 824 9.60 50.81 46.65
CA GLN A 824 8.80 51.83 47.37
C GLN A 824 7.99 52.75 46.39
N PRO A 825 6.99 53.54 46.87
CA PRO A 825 5.72 53.81 46.17
C PRO A 825 5.41 55.30 45.90
N THR A 826 4.50 55.58 44.94
CA THR A 826 3.57 56.75 44.90
C THR A 826 2.53 56.52 43.78
N THR A 827 1.27 56.17 44.08
CA THR A 827 0.07 57.02 44.33
C THR A 827 -0.51 57.81 43.14
N SER A 828 -1.78 57.47 42.83
CA SER A 828 -2.90 58.28 42.26
C SER A 828 -2.70 58.91 40.86
N THR A 829 -3.66 58.90 39.92
CA THR A 829 -5.12 59.10 40.04
C THR A 829 -5.82 58.67 38.75
N LYS A 830 -7.08 58.23 38.86
CA LYS A 830 -8.02 57.90 37.77
C LYS A 830 -8.67 59.16 37.15
N ARG A 831 -9.36 58.93 36.01
CA ARG A 831 -10.51 59.65 35.39
C ARG A 831 -10.13 60.83 34.48
N SER A 832 -10.79 61.08 33.35
CA SER A 832 -12.03 60.52 32.76
C SER A 832 -12.18 60.94 31.29
N GLN A 833 -12.80 60.03 30.53
CA GLN A 833 -13.68 60.19 29.35
C GLN A 833 -14.02 61.60 28.82
N SER A 834 -13.99 61.73 27.48
CA SER A 834 -15.19 61.90 26.61
C SER A 834 -14.73 61.98 25.13
N ARG A 835 -15.22 61.11 24.21
CA ARG A 835 -16.44 61.29 23.37
C ARG A 835 -16.28 62.51 22.42
N LEU A 836 -16.50 62.48 21.09
CA LEU A 836 -17.59 61.90 20.29
C LEU A 836 -17.24 62.07 18.77
N GLN A 837 -17.65 61.11 17.93
CA GLN A 837 -18.31 61.23 16.59
C GLN A 837 -17.77 62.24 15.52
N SER A 838 -17.31 61.78 14.35
CA SER A 838 -18.02 61.32 13.13
C SER A 838 -18.45 62.43 12.15
N LEU A 839 -17.80 62.41 10.96
CA LEU A 839 -18.26 62.64 9.57
C LEU A 839 -19.23 63.80 9.25
N VAL A 840 -18.97 64.51 8.13
CA VAL A 840 -19.91 64.77 7.00
C VAL A 840 -19.25 65.66 5.91
N GLU A 841 -19.24 65.10 4.69
CA GLU A 841 -19.62 65.57 3.33
C GLU A 841 -19.49 67.03 2.78
N GLU A 842 -19.32 67.01 1.43
CA GLU A 842 -19.98 67.80 0.36
C GLU A 842 -19.70 69.29 0.10
N LYS A 843 -19.66 69.63 -1.21
CA LYS A 843 -20.36 70.82 -1.76
C LYS A 843 -20.46 70.85 -3.30
N MET A 844 -21.63 71.30 -3.77
CA MET A 844 -22.02 71.67 -5.14
C MET A 844 -21.73 73.14 -5.49
N ALA A 845 -21.72 73.49 -6.80
CA ALA A 845 -22.38 74.68 -7.38
C ALA A 845 -22.39 74.66 -8.94
N GLY A 846 -23.53 75.06 -9.56
CA GLY A 846 -23.70 75.39 -11.01
C GLY A 846 -23.28 76.83 -11.34
N GLU A 847 -23.42 77.43 -12.54
CA GLU A 847 -24.26 77.24 -13.74
C GLU A 847 -23.74 78.22 -14.85
N ALA A 848 -24.01 77.99 -16.16
CA ALA A 848 -24.30 78.98 -17.25
C ALA A 848 -23.80 78.63 -18.69
N THR A 849 -24.78 78.37 -19.57
CA THR A 849 -25.00 78.84 -20.99
C THR A 849 -23.93 78.78 -22.10
N SER A 850 -24.24 78.08 -23.22
CA SER A 850 -24.68 78.69 -24.52
C SER A 850 -24.75 77.65 -25.67
N SER A 851 -25.59 77.96 -26.66
CA SER A 851 -26.18 77.12 -27.70
C SER A 851 -25.65 77.37 -29.12
N GLY A 852 -25.74 76.35 -29.99
CA GLY A 852 -25.65 76.41 -31.47
C GLY A 852 -24.51 75.53 -32.02
N GLY A 853 -24.68 74.54 -32.89
CA GLY A 853 -25.75 74.16 -33.81
C GLY A 853 -25.23 74.20 -35.25
N ASP A 854 -24.80 73.06 -35.82
CA ASP A 854 -25.10 72.70 -37.21
C ASP A 854 -24.94 71.19 -37.52
N ASN A 855 -25.82 70.70 -38.41
CA ASN A 855 -26.12 69.31 -38.78
C ASN A 855 -25.28 68.79 -39.95
N GLY A 856 -25.21 67.45 -40.15
CA GLY A 856 -24.53 66.92 -41.35
C GLY A 856 -24.48 65.42 -41.73
N SER A 857 -25.33 64.53 -41.18
CA SER A 857 -25.74 63.22 -41.76
C SER A 857 -24.83 61.96 -41.75
N SER A 858 -25.54 60.83 -41.59
CA SER A 858 -25.30 59.45 -42.03
C SER A 858 -24.73 58.40 -41.04
N ASP A 859 -25.66 57.56 -40.58
CA ASP A 859 -25.60 56.12 -40.25
C ASP A 859 -24.27 55.46 -39.80
N SER A 860 -24.28 54.96 -38.55
CA SER A 860 -24.08 53.53 -38.24
C SER A 860 -24.10 53.29 -36.73
N SER A 861 -25.17 52.69 -36.21
CA SER A 861 -25.27 52.30 -34.81
C SER A 861 -24.43 51.04 -34.53
N SER A 862 -23.39 51.22 -33.73
CA SER A 862 -22.44 50.19 -33.32
C SER A 862 -22.96 49.38 -32.14
N LYS A 863 -22.76 48.06 -32.26
CA LYS A 863 -23.24 46.98 -31.38
C LYS A 863 -22.62 47.00 -29.99
N ALA A 864 -23.46 46.88 -28.96
CA ALA A 864 -23.05 46.41 -27.64
C ALA A 864 -22.71 44.90 -27.68
N LYS A 865 -21.56 44.51 -27.10
CA LYS A 865 -21.07 43.13 -27.03
C LYS A 865 -21.89 42.30 -26.02
N SER A 866 -22.63 41.31 -26.50
CA SER A 866 -23.33 40.30 -25.71
C SER A 866 -22.36 39.19 -25.23
N LYS A 867 -22.45 38.79 -23.96
CA LYS A 867 -21.72 37.65 -23.35
C LYS A 867 -22.42 36.29 -23.57
N LYS A 868 -23.22 36.11 -24.63
CA LYS A 868 -23.74 34.79 -25.01
C LYS A 868 -22.76 34.08 -25.97
N PRO A 869 -22.47 32.78 -25.78
CA PRO A 869 -21.65 32.03 -26.72
C PRO A 869 -22.31 32.00 -28.11
N LYS A 870 -21.48 32.03 -29.16
CA LYS A 870 -21.95 32.01 -30.56
C LYS A 870 -22.80 30.77 -30.81
N TYR A 871 -24.00 30.97 -31.34
CA TYR A 871 -24.91 29.90 -31.75
C TYR A 871 -24.26 29.07 -32.88
N SER A 872 -23.76 27.87 -32.57
CA SER A 872 -23.23 26.91 -33.55
C SER A 872 -23.85 25.53 -33.33
N ARG A 873 -23.98 24.75 -34.42
CA ARG A 873 -24.47 23.35 -34.35
C ARG A 873 -23.62 22.48 -33.40
N PHE A 874 -22.33 22.80 -33.25
CA PHE A 874 -21.41 22.11 -32.35
C PHE A 874 -21.77 22.36 -30.87
N THR A 875 -22.04 23.63 -30.51
CA THR A 875 -22.44 24.02 -29.13
C THR A 875 -23.83 23.52 -28.71
N GLN A 876 -24.73 23.25 -29.67
CA GLN A 876 -26.06 22.65 -29.43
C GLN A 876 -26.07 21.11 -29.58
N GLN A 877 -24.93 20.48 -29.90
CA GLN A 877 -24.83 19.05 -30.22
C GLN A 877 -25.77 18.58 -31.36
N GLU A 878 -26.08 19.45 -32.32
CA GLU A 878 -26.89 19.16 -33.52
C GLU A 878 -26.04 18.62 -34.70
N LEU A 879 -24.83 18.12 -34.43
CA LEU A 879 -24.01 17.48 -35.46
C LEU A 879 -24.64 16.14 -35.88
N PRO A 880 -24.58 15.77 -37.17
CA PRO A 880 -25.01 14.45 -37.61
C PRO A 880 -24.11 13.39 -36.94
N ALA A 881 -24.61 12.79 -35.87
CA ALA A 881 -23.99 11.70 -35.16
C ALA A 881 -24.80 10.44 -35.43
N CYS A 882 -24.15 9.38 -35.91
CA CYS A 882 -24.76 8.06 -35.92
C CYS A 882 -24.83 7.58 -34.46
N LYS A 883 -25.96 7.83 -33.80
CA LYS A 883 -26.27 7.27 -32.50
C LYS A 883 -27.10 6.01 -32.77
N PRO A 884 -26.54 4.79 -32.65
CA PRO A 884 -27.36 3.58 -32.73
C PRO A 884 -28.31 3.60 -31.53
N VAL A 885 -29.49 4.16 -31.73
CA VAL A 885 -30.57 4.07 -30.75
C VAL A 885 -31.05 2.64 -30.83
N LEU A 886 -30.63 1.83 -29.86
CA LEU A 886 -31.06 0.46 -29.70
C LEU A 886 -32.57 0.46 -29.42
N THR A 887 -33.37 0.44 -30.49
CA THR A 887 -34.81 0.30 -30.35
C THR A 887 -35.11 -1.07 -29.76
N PRO A 888 -36.24 -1.24 -29.03
CA PRO A 888 -36.62 -2.54 -28.49
C PRO A 888 -36.56 -3.66 -29.55
N GLY A 889 -36.94 -3.38 -30.81
CA GLY A 889 -36.83 -4.31 -31.92
C GLY A 889 -35.38 -4.74 -32.24
N TYR A 890 -34.42 -3.80 -32.26
CA TYR A 890 -33.00 -4.12 -32.47
C TYR A 890 -32.43 -4.93 -31.30
N VAL A 891 -32.80 -4.60 -30.06
CA VAL A 891 -32.34 -5.34 -28.86
C VAL A 891 -32.86 -6.78 -28.89
N ILE A 892 -34.15 -6.97 -29.18
CA ILE A 892 -34.77 -8.29 -29.34
C ILE A 892 -34.06 -9.09 -30.46
N ALA A 893 -33.81 -8.46 -31.61
CA ALA A 893 -33.15 -9.10 -32.74
C ALA A 893 -31.73 -9.57 -32.39
N ILE A 894 -30.93 -8.73 -31.72
CA ILE A 894 -29.55 -9.07 -31.32
C ILE A 894 -29.55 -10.24 -30.34
N PHE A 895 -30.36 -10.18 -29.27
CA PHE A 895 -30.42 -11.28 -28.30
C PHE A 895 -30.92 -12.59 -28.92
N THR A 896 -31.87 -12.51 -29.87
CA THR A 896 -32.37 -13.68 -30.60
C THR A 896 -31.28 -14.29 -31.49
N ILE A 897 -30.53 -13.48 -32.24
CA ILE A 897 -29.42 -13.95 -33.09
C ILE A 897 -28.33 -14.61 -32.26
N ILE A 898 -27.93 -13.99 -31.15
CA ILE A 898 -26.91 -14.57 -30.25
C ILE A 898 -27.40 -15.91 -29.69
N GLY A 899 -28.66 -15.99 -29.24
CA GLY A 899 -29.26 -17.25 -28.78
C GLY A 899 -29.26 -18.34 -29.85
N ILE A 900 -29.70 -18.03 -31.07
CA ILE A 900 -29.77 -18.97 -32.20
C ILE A 900 -28.38 -19.48 -32.62
N VAL A 901 -27.33 -18.66 -32.50
CA VAL A 901 -25.96 -19.08 -32.86
C VAL A 901 -25.30 -19.85 -31.72
N PHE A 902 -25.42 -19.37 -30.48
CA PHE A 902 -24.65 -19.89 -29.35
C PHE A 902 -25.19 -21.23 -28.86
N ILE A 903 -26.50 -21.48 -28.95
CA ILE A 903 -27.09 -22.75 -28.51
C ILE A 903 -26.60 -23.94 -29.37
N PRO A 904 -26.68 -23.91 -30.72
CA PRO A 904 -26.14 -24.99 -31.57
C PRO A 904 -24.64 -25.17 -31.42
N VAL A 905 -23.86 -24.07 -31.32
CA VAL A 905 -22.41 -24.14 -31.08
C VAL A 905 -22.12 -24.79 -29.73
N GLY A 906 -22.89 -24.46 -28.68
CA GLY A 906 -22.79 -25.06 -27.36
C GLY A 906 -23.10 -26.56 -27.38
N LEU A 907 -24.20 -26.97 -28.04
CA LEU A 907 -24.57 -28.39 -28.20
C LEU A 907 -23.51 -29.18 -28.98
N LEU A 908 -23.02 -28.64 -30.10
CA LEU A 908 -21.96 -29.28 -30.90
C LEU A 908 -20.65 -29.41 -30.12
N SER A 909 -20.28 -28.38 -29.36
CA SER A 909 -19.06 -28.40 -28.53
C SER A 909 -19.17 -29.41 -27.39
N LEU A 910 -20.34 -29.48 -26.73
CA LEU A 910 -20.59 -30.45 -25.65
C LEU A 910 -20.58 -31.88 -26.18
N PHE A 911 -21.22 -32.13 -27.32
CA PHE A 911 -21.19 -33.43 -27.99
C PHE A 911 -19.75 -33.82 -28.39
N ALA A 912 -18.95 -32.89 -28.91
CA ALA A 912 -17.55 -33.15 -29.22
C ALA A 912 -16.70 -33.46 -27.97
N SER A 913 -17.04 -32.88 -26.82
CA SER A 913 -16.37 -33.14 -25.54
C SER A 913 -16.76 -34.50 -24.93
N GLU A 914 -18.05 -34.86 -24.97
CA GLU A 914 -18.54 -36.14 -24.43
C GLU A 914 -18.02 -37.37 -25.20
N ASN A 915 -17.69 -37.20 -26.47
CA ASN A 915 -17.05 -38.22 -27.30
C ASN A 915 -15.57 -38.46 -26.93
N VAL A 916 -14.96 -37.58 -26.14
CA VAL A 916 -13.59 -37.79 -25.63
C VAL A 916 -13.63 -38.77 -24.47
N VAL A 917 -12.87 -39.85 -24.61
CA VAL A 917 -12.71 -40.87 -23.56
C VAL A 917 -11.47 -40.50 -22.76
N GLU A 918 -11.62 -40.38 -21.44
CA GLU A 918 -10.54 -40.03 -20.52
C GLU A 918 -10.49 -41.01 -19.34
N ILE A 919 -9.30 -41.47 -18.99
CA ILE A 919 -9.00 -42.28 -17.80
C ILE A 919 -8.04 -41.45 -16.94
N VAL A 920 -8.42 -41.17 -15.70
CA VAL A 920 -7.59 -40.43 -14.73
C VAL A 920 -7.30 -41.34 -13.54
N ASP A 921 -6.02 -41.65 -13.30
CA ASP A 921 -5.57 -42.44 -12.15
C ASP A 921 -4.65 -41.61 -11.27
N ARG A 922 -5.03 -41.44 -10.00
CA ARG A 922 -4.18 -40.78 -9.00
C ARG A 922 -3.26 -41.83 -8.39
N TYR A 923 -1.95 -41.64 -8.53
CA TYR A 923 -0.97 -42.66 -8.11
C TYR A 923 -0.02 -42.18 -7.01
N ASP A 924 -0.03 -40.90 -6.62
CA ASP A 924 0.91 -40.38 -5.62
C ASP A 924 0.76 -41.00 -4.23
N GLU A 925 -0.46 -41.33 -3.79
CA GLU A 925 -0.69 -41.99 -2.48
C GLU A 925 -0.49 -43.51 -2.59
N ASP A 926 -1.05 -44.12 -3.63
CA ASP A 926 -1.05 -45.59 -3.80
C ASP A 926 0.33 -46.17 -4.13
N CYS A 927 1.26 -45.34 -4.62
CA CYS A 927 2.63 -45.76 -4.94
C CYS A 927 3.62 -45.57 -3.78
N ILE A 928 3.12 -45.34 -2.56
CA ILE A 928 3.91 -45.30 -1.32
C ILE A 928 3.72 -46.63 -0.57
N PRO A 929 4.80 -47.35 -0.23
CA PRO A 929 4.70 -48.53 0.60
C PRO A 929 4.12 -48.20 1.99
N PRO A 930 3.32 -49.09 2.61
CA PRO A 930 2.70 -48.85 3.92
C PRO A 930 3.69 -48.39 5.01
N ASP A 931 4.91 -48.91 5.00
CA ASP A 931 5.98 -48.59 5.95
C ASP A 931 6.46 -47.12 5.86
N HIS A 932 6.22 -46.46 4.73
CA HIS A 932 6.65 -45.10 4.45
C HIS A 932 5.51 -44.07 4.48
N ASN A 933 4.26 -44.47 4.78
CA ASN A 933 3.10 -43.57 4.80
C ASN A 933 3.23 -42.40 5.79
N LYS A 934 4.00 -42.57 6.87
CA LYS A 934 4.25 -41.50 7.86
C LYS A 934 5.37 -40.52 7.45
N ASN A 935 6.22 -40.90 6.48
CA ASN A 935 7.35 -40.08 6.01
C ASN A 935 7.50 -40.15 4.48
N MET A 936 6.48 -39.65 3.78
CA MET A 936 6.43 -39.64 2.31
C MET A 936 7.57 -38.81 1.68
N VAL A 937 7.97 -37.71 2.33
CA VAL A 937 9.06 -36.83 1.87
C VAL A 937 10.42 -37.55 1.97
N GLY A 938 10.67 -38.28 3.06
CA GLY A 938 11.88 -39.09 3.20
C GLY A 938 11.96 -40.22 2.16
N TYR A 939 10.82 -40.87 1.86
CA TYR A 939 10.74 -41.92 0.85
C TYR A 939 11.09 -41.41 -0.55
N ILE A 940 10.52 -40.27 -0.97
CA ILE A 940 10.74 -39.72 -2.30
C ILE A 940 12.16 -39.16 -2.48
N GLN A 941 12.78 -38.63 -1.41
CA GLN A 941 14.13 -38.06 -1.44
C GLN A 941 15.25 -39.11 -1.35
N SER A 942 14.96 -40.32 -0.85
CA SER A 942 15.96 -41.36 -0.71
C SER A 942 16.45 -41.87 -2.07
N SER A 943 17.76 -41.94 -2.29
CA SER A 943 18.36 -42.53 -3.48
C SER A 943 18.39 -44.07 -3.47
N SER A 944 18.19 -44.70 -2.30
CA SER A 944 18.28 -46.16 -2.13
C SER A 944 16.93 -46.88 -2.18
N THR A 945 15.81 -46.14 -2.13
CA THR A 945 14.46 -46.72 -2.17
C THR A 945 14.01 -46.99 -3.61
N ASN A 946 13.44 -48.17 -3.85
CA ASN A 946 12.77 -48.50 -5.10
C ASN A 946 11.41 -47.79 -5.17
N LYS A 947 11.22 -46.95 -6.19
CA LYS A 947 10.02 -46.12 -6.38
C LYS A 947 9.10 -46.64 -7.50
N THR A 948 9.33 -47.88 -7.92
CA THR A 948 8.52 -48.56 -8.94
C THR A 948 7.16 -48.92 -8.35
N CYS A 949 6.10 -48.60 -9.09
CA CYS A 949 4.73 -48.87 -8.70
C CYS A 949 3.92 -49.31 -9.91
N THR A 950 3.04 -50.30 -9.73
CA THR A 950 2.22 -50.82 -10.82
C THR A 950 0.76 -50.50 -10.59
N ARG A 951 0.10 -49.93 -11.60
CA ARG A 951 -1.32 -49.52 -11.59
C ARG A 951 -2.08 -50.26 -12.68
N SER A 952 -3.28 -50.73 -12.39
CA SER A 952 -4.14 -51.43 -13.35
C SER A 952 -5.34 -50.56 -13.69
N LEU A 953 -5.45 -50.14 -14.95
CA LEU A 953 -6.50 -49.26 -15.45
C LEU A 953 -7.43 -50.02 -16.39
N LYS A 954 -8.75 -49.85 -16.23
CA LYS A 954 -9.75 -50.45 -17.12
C LYS A 954 -10.19 -49.43 -18.17
N VAL A 955 -10.11 -49.79 -19.45
CA VAL A 955 -10.54 -48.92 -20.55
C VAL A 955 -12.07 -48.89 -20.64
N PRO A 956 -12.75 -47.76 -20.40
CA PRO A 956 -14.20 -47.73 -20.29
C PRO A 956 -14.91 -47.81 -21.65
N LYS A 957 -14.32 -47.21 -22.68
CA LYS A 957 -14.82 -47.17 -24.06
C LYS A 957 -13.63 -47.27 -25.01
N HIS A 958 -13.87 -47.74 -26.23
CA HIS A 958 -12.82 -47.85 -27.24
C HIS A 958 -12.12 -46.50 -27.47
N MET A 959 -10.79 -46.48 -27.29
CA MET A 959 -9.95 -45.30 -27.51
C MET A 959 -9.17 -45.49 -28.81
N LYS A 960 -9.56 -44.75 -29.84
CA LYS A 960 -8.90 -44.75 -31.15
C LYS A 960 -7.54 -44.03 -31.07
N SER A 961 -6.51 -44.61 -31.68
CA SER A 961 -5.17 -44.03 -31.79
C SER A 961 -5.16 -42.73 -32.62
N PRO A 962 -4.27 -41.76 -32.31
CA PRO A 962 -3.32 -41.78 -31.18
C PRO A 962 -4.01 -41.52 -29.82
N VAL A 963 -3.66 -42.33 -28.81
CA VAL A 963 -4.09 -42.12 -27.42
C VAL A 963 -3.02 -41.31 -26.68
N TYR A 964 -3.38 -40.15 -26.15
CA TYR A 964 -2.44 -39.24 -25.51
C TYR A 964 -2.27 -39.58 -24.03
N VAL A 965 -1.02 -39.60 -23.59
CA VAL A 965 -0.61 -39.82 -22.21
C VAL A 965 -0.22 -38.48 -21.62
N TYR A 966 -0.91 -38.04 -20.57
CA TYR A 966 -0.59 -36.82 -19.83
C TYR A 966 -0.23 -37.14 -18.40
N TYR A 967 0.64 -36.32 -17.81
CA TYR A 967 0.71 -36.19 -16.36
C TYR A 967 -0.05 -34.94 -15.92
N GLN A 968 -0.75 -35.06 -14.81
CA GLN A 968 -1.43 -33.96 -14.14
C GLN A 968 -0.74 -33.68 -12.81
N LEU A 969 -0.40 -32.43 -12.59
CA LEU A 969 0.09 -31.92 -11.30
C LEU A 969 -0.93 -30.96 -10.73
N ASP A 970 -1.27 -31.17 -9.46
CA ASP A 970 -2.10 -30.26 -8.68
C ASP A 970 -1.24 -29.54 -7.62
N ASN A 971 -1.64 -28.33 -7.24
CA ASN A 971 -0.95 -27.46 -6.28
C ASN A 971 0.50 -27.07 -6.67
N PHE A 972 0.80 -26.95 -7.97
CA PHE A 972 2.12 -26.55 -8.47
C PHE A 972 2.04 -25.24 -9.29
N TYR A 973 2.57 -24.15 -8.75
CA TYR A 973 2.35 -22.79 -9.27
C TYR A 973 3.38 -22.39 -10.36
N GLN A 974 3.28 -22.98 -11.55
CA GLN A 974 4.12 -22.56 -12.71
C GLN A 974 3.92 -21.09 -13.12
N ASN A 975 2.79 -20.48 -12.75
CA ASN A 975 2.45 -19.09 -13.03
C ASN A 975 3.07 -18.09 -12.04
N HIS A 976 3.75 -18.56 -10.98
CA HIS A 976 4.34 -17.68 -9.99
C HIS A 976 5.45 -16.80 -10.60
N ARG A 977 5.37 -15.47 -10.41
CA ARG A 977 6.24 -14.49 -11.09
C ARG A 977 7.74 -14.82 -10.99
N ARG A 978 8.22 -15.25 -9.81
CA ARG A 978 9.64 -15.60 -9.61
C ARG A 978 10.06 -16.85 -10.39
N TYR A 979 9.16 -17.83 -10.50
CA TYR A 979 9.39 -19.07 -11.25
C TYR A 979 9.43 -18.76 -12.75
N VAL A 980 8.46 -17.99 -13.27
CA VAL A 980 8.40 -17.58 -14.68
C VAL A 980 9.60 -16.71 -15.09
N LYS A 981 10.04 -15.80 -14.20
CA LYS A 981 11.20 -14.92 -14.46
C LYS A 981 12.52 -15.69 -14.48
N SER A 982 12.61 -16.82 -13.76
CA SER A 982 13.83 -17.60 -13.60
C SER A 982 14.11 -18.48 -14.83
N ARG A 983 14.51 -17.83 -15.93
CA ARG A 983 14.99 -18.45 -17.18
C ARG A 983 15.69 -17.41 -18.06
N SER A 984 16.37 -17.86 -19.11
CA SER A 984 16.98 -16.98 -20.12
C SER A 984 16.55 -17.36 -21.54
N ASP A 985 15.60 -16.62 -22.09
CA ASP A 985 15.09 -16.87 -23.46
C ASP A 985 16.18 -16.68 -24.53
N LYS A 986 17.15 -15.80 -24.28
CA LYS A 986 18.32 -15.62 -25.17
C LYS A 986 19.21 -16.86 -25.19
N GLN A 987 19.43 -17.47 -24.02
CA GLN A 987 20.23 -18.69 -23.86
C GLN A 987 19.56 -19.89 -24.54
N LEU A 988 18.23 -20.00 -24.44
CA LEU A 988 17.46 -21.08 -25.05
C LEU A 988 17.53 -21.08 -26.59
N ARG A 989 17.64 -19.90 -27.20
CA ARG A 989 17.56 -19.73 -28.66
C ARG A 989 18.89 -19.83 -29.41
N SER A 990 20.01 -19.52 -28.77
CA SER A 990 21.30 -19.48 -29.48
C SER A 990 22.48 -19.79 -28.56
N LYS A 991 23.41 -20.60 -29.06
CA LYS A 991 24.66 -20.95 -28.37
C LYS A 991 25.52 -19.72 -28.02
N SER A 992 25.45 -18.66 -28.81
CA SER A 992 26.19 -17.41 -28.55
C SER A 992 25.84 -16.75 -27.21
N ASN A 993 24.63 -17.00 -26.70
CA ASN A 993 24.11 -16.42 -25.46
C ASN A 993 24.19 -17.38 -24.26
N GLU A 994 25.01 -18.43 -24.34
CA GLU A 994 25.15 -19.45 -23.29
C GLU A 994 25.46 -18.85 -21.90
N ARG A 995 26.22 -17.75 -21.87
CA ARG A 995 26.63 -17.04 -20.64
C ARG A 995 25.59 -16.04 -20.11
N VAL A 996 24.48 -15.82 -20.82
CA VAL A 996 23.45 -14.84 -20.43
C VAL A 996 22.53 -15.48 -19.39
N THR A 997 22.92 -15.44 -18.12
CA THR A 997 22.20 -16.10 -17.00
C THR A 997 21.62 -15.12 -15.98
N THR A 998 21.61 -13.80 -16.26
CA THR A 998 21.22 -12.72 -15.34
C THR A 998 19.85 -12.91 -14.69
N ASN A 999 18.88 -13.47 -15.42
CA ASN A 999 17.53 -13.71 -14.91
C ASN A 999 17.33 -15.12 -14.35
N CYS A 1000 18.31 -16.02 -14.44
CA CYS A 1000 18.18 -17.43 -14.10
C CYS A 1000 18.36 -17.75 -12.61
N ALA A 1001 18.58 -16.75 -11.76
CA ALA A 1001 18.72 -16.98 -10.32
C ALA A 1001 17.48 -17.69 -9.74
N PRO A 1002 17.64 -18.62 -8.77
CA PRO A 1002 18.91 -19.08 -8.20
C PRO A 1002 19.70 -20.05 -9.09
N GLU A 1003 19.07 -20.76 -10.03
CA GLU A 1003 19.68 -21.81 -10.87
C GLU A 1003 20.39 -21.25 -12.11
N ALA A 1004 21.29 -20.29 -11.90
CA ALA A 1004 22.05 -19.64 -12.96
C ALA A 1004 23.37 -20.37 -13.30
N THR A 1005 24.06 -20.89 -12.28
CA THR A 1005 25.41 -21.47 -12.39
C THR A 1005 25.58 -22.66 -11.46
N ALA A 1006 26.35 -23.66 -11.88
CA ALA A 1006 26.83 -24.76 -11.05
C ALA A 1006 28.36 -24.72 -11.04
N ASN A 1007 28.97 -24.73 -9.84
CA ASN A 1007 30.43 -24.65 -9.65
C ASN A 1007 31.09 -23.50 -10.45
N GLY A 1008 30.46 -22.33 -10.49
CA GLY A 1008 30.96 -21.15 -11.20
C GLY A 1008 30.77 -21.16 -12.73
N SER A 1009 30.25 -22.24 -13.32
CA SER A 1009 29.95 -22.34 -14.75
C SER A 1009 28.45 -22.19 -15.04
N PRO A 1010 28.05 -21.56 -16.17
CA PRO A 1010 26.63 -21.46 -16.55
C PRO A 1010 25.94 -22.82 -16.65
N ILE A 1011 24.71 -22.88 -16.13
CA ILE A 1011 23.81 -24.01 -16.38
C ILE A 1011 23.12 -23.76 -17.73
N VAL A 1012 22.96 -24.79 -18.55
CA VAL A 1012 22.25 -24.71 -19.84
C VAL A 1012 21.29 -25.88 -19.94
N PRO A 1013 19.98 -25.65 -20.11
CA PRO A 1013 19.27 -24.38 -19.89
C PRO A 1013 19.25 -23.97 -18.41
N CYS A 1014 19.46 -22.69 -18.11
CA CYS A 1014 19.40 -22.15 -16.75
C CYS A 1014 17.99 -21.77 -16.30
N GLY A 1015 17.81 -21.69 -14.97
CA GLY A 1015 16.61 -21.18 -14.32
C GLY A 1015 15.67 -22.26 -13.77
N LEU A 1016 14.82 -21.85 -12.84
CA LEU A 1016 13.96 -22.75 -12.06
C LEU A 1016 13.01 -23.59 -12.92
N ILE A 1017 12.51 -23.03 -14.03
CA ILE A 1017 11.56 -23.76 -14.88
C ILE A 1017 12.23 -25.00 -15.47
N ALA A 1018 13.43 -24.83 -16.02
CA ALA A 1018 14.16 -25.96 -16.56
C ALA A 1018 14.62 -26.89 -15.43
N TRP A 1019 15.16 -26.34 -14.35
CA TRP A 1019 15.70 -27.11 -13.22
C TRP A 1019 14.67 -28.01 -12.52
N SER A 1020 13.39 -27.67 -12.51
CA SER A 1020 12.35 -28.52 -11.91
C SER A 1020 11.64 -29.43 -12.94
N LEU A 1021 12.34 -29.88 -13.98
CA LEU A 1021 11.77 -30.70 -15.04
C LEU A 1021 11.12 -31.99 -14.48
N PHE A 1022 9.88 -32.27 -14.88
CA PHE A 1022 9.16 -33.47 -14.42
C PHE A 1022 9.92 -34.78 -14.73
N ASN A 1023 10.04 -35.68 -13.74
CA ASN A 1023 10.94 -36.84 -13.81
C ASN A 1023 10.31 -38.20 -13.47
N ASP A 1024 8.98 -38.29 -13.40
CA ASP A 1024 8.33 -39.61 -13.38
C ASP A 1024 8.36 -40.24 -14.77
N THR A 1025 8.38 -41.56 -14.82
CA THR A 1025 8.33 -42.30 -16.09
C THR A 1025 7.20 -43.32 -16.08
N TYR A 1026 6.58 -43.51 -17.25
CA TYR A 1026 5.49 -44.47 -17.46
C TYR A 1026 5.92 -45.54 -18.47
N GLY A 1027 5.75 -46.81 -18.11
CA GLY A 1027 5.74 -47.95 -19.03
C GLY A 1027 4.33 -48.54 -19.07
N ILE A 1028 3.81 -48.82 -20.27
CA ILE A 1028 2.43 -49.28 -20.45
C ILE A 1028 2.45 -50.67 -21.10
N SER A 1029 1.65 -51.59 -20.58
CA SER A 1029 1.40 -52.89 -21.18
C SER A 1029 -0.09 -53.19 -21.23
N VAL A 1030 -0.55 -53.74 -22.35
CA VAL A 1030 -1.95 -54.12 -22.57
C VAL A 1030 -1.99 -55.62 -22.83
N LYS A 1031 -2.73 -56.38 -22.02
CA LYS A 1031 -2.75 -57.87 -22.10
C LYS A 1031 -1.34 -58.47 -22.07
N ASP A 1032 -0.51 -58.00 -21.14
CA ASP A 1032 0.89 -58.42 -20.95
C ASP A 1032 1.83 -58.18 -22.15
N LYS A 1033 1.39 -57.39 -23.14
CA LYS A 1033 2.25 -56.91 -24.24
C LYS A 1033 2.63 -55.46 -24.00
N ALA A 1034 3.93 -55.18 -23.99
CA ALA A 1034 4.44 -53.82 -23.87
C ALA A 1034 3.98 -52.96 -25.06
N VAL A 1035 3.48 -51.76 -24.77
CA VAL A 1035 3.06 -50.76 -25.76
C VAL A 1035 4.01 -49.59 -25.69
N GLU A 1036 4.58 -49.22 -26.83
CA GLU A 1036 5.52 -48.10 -26.91
C GLU A 1036 4.81 -46.75 -26.76
N ILE A 1037 5.33 -45.89 -25.89
CA ILE A 1037 4.90 -44.50 -25.77
C ILE A 1037 5.84 -43.65 -26.62
N SER A 1038 5.35 -43.17 -27.75
CA SER A 1038 6.09 -42.25 -28.60
C SER A 1038 6.16 -40.86 -27.97
N LYS A 1039 7.38 -40.38 -27.74
CA LYS A 1039 7.68 -39.01 -27.27
C LYS A 1039 8.01 -38.03 -28.42
N LYS A 1040 7.76 -38.43 -29.67
CA LYS A 1040 8.00 -37.60 -30.86
C LYS A 1040 6.73 -36.83 -31.24
N ASN A 1041 6.88 -35.59 -31.71
CA ASN A 1041 5.78 -34.72 -32.16
C ASN A 1041 4.74 -34.44 -31.05
N ILE A 1042 5.21 -34.23 -29.82
CA ILE A 1042 4.44 -33.81 -28.65
C ILE A 1042 4.58 -32.31 -28.36
N ALA A 1043 5.64 -31.68 -28.84
CA ALA A 1043 5.85 -30.24 -28.78
C ALA A 1043 5.35 -29.54 -30.06
N TRP A 1044 5.00 -28.25 -29.97
CA TRP A 1044 4.60 -27.49 -31.15
C TRP A 1044 5.82 -27.19 -32.04
N GLU A 1045 5.67 -27.40 -33.34
CA GLU A 1045 6.73 -27.16 -34.33
C GLU A 1045 7.26 -25.71 -34.30
N SER A 1046 6.42 -24.73 -33.98
CA SER A 1046 6.84 -23.34 -33.81
C SER A 1046 7.76 -23.15 -32.60
N ASP A 1047 7.52 -23.85 -31.49
CA ASP A 1047 8.39 -23.77 -30.32
C ASP A 1047 9.76 -24.41 -30.62
N LYS A 1048 9.76 -25.57 -31.30
CA LYS A 1048 10.98 -26.29 -31.72
C LYS A 1048 11.89 -25.45 -32.62
N LYS A 1049 11.31 -24.65 -33.52
CA LYS A 1049 12.06 -23.84 -34.50
C LYS A 1049 12.44 -22.45 -34.00
N GLU A 1050 11.56 -21.78 -33.25
CA GLU A 1050 11.71 -20.35 -32.91
C GLU A 1050 12.21 -20.09 -31.49
N LYS A 1051 11.95 -21.02 -30.54
CA LYS A 1051 12.22 -20.79 -29.11
C LYS A 1051 13.41 -21.56 -28.56
N PHE A 1052 13.74 -22.70 -29.17
CA PHE A 1052 14.85 -23.56 -28.74
C PHE A 1052 15.82 -23.72 -29.91
N GLY A 1053 17.09 -23.36 -29.71
CA GLY A 1053 18.11 -23.41 -30.74
C GLY A 1053 18.56 -24.85 -31.04
N SER A 1054 18.73 -25.16 -32.32
CA SER A 1054 19.29 -26.45 -32.78
C SER A 1054 20.79 -26.59 -32.53
N ASP A 1055 21.46 -25.50 -32.17
CA ASP A 1055 22.88 -25.43 -31.81
C ASP A 1055 23.12 -25.37 -30.29
N VAL A 1056 22.08 -25.40 -29.47
CA VAL A 1056 22.15 -25.30 -28.00
C VAL A 1056 22.05 -26.70 -27.38
N TYR A 1057 23.07 -27.09 -26.60
CA TYR A 1057 23.14 -28.40 -25.94
C TYR A 1057 23.17 -28.22 -24.42
N PRO A 1058 22.52 -29.12 -23.63
CA PRO A 1058 22.56 -29.04 -22.18
C PRO A 1058 23.98 -29.12 -21.61
N LYS A 1059 24.27 -28.30 -20.61
CA LYS A 1059 25.57 -28.23 -19.92
C LYS A 1059 25.39 -27.93 -18.44
N ASN A 1060 26.16 -28.59 -17.58
CA ASN A 1060 26.11 -28.44 -16.12
C ASN A 1060 24.69 -28.59 -15.52
N PHE A 1061 23.76 -29.21 -16.26
CA PHE A 1061 22.36 -29.31 -15.89
C PHE A 1061 22.15 -30.40 -14.85
N GLN A 1062 21.44 -30.09 -13.76
CA GLN A 1062 21.29 -30.96 -12.58
C GLN A 1062 22.61 -31.45 -11.96
N SER A 1063 23.69 -30.65 -12.07
CA SER A 1063 25.03 -31.01 -11.55
C SER A 1063 25.34 -30.44 -10.15
N GLY A 1064 24.42 -29.68 -9.56
CA GLY A 1064 24.55 -29.13 -8.20
C GLY A 1064 24.17 -30.13 -7.10
N GLY A 1065 24.39 -29.76 -5.84
CA GLY A 1065 24.07 -30.63 -4.69
C GLY A 1065 22.57 -30.90 -4.49
N LEU A 1066 21.70 -30.04 -5.03
CA LEU A 1066 20.24 -30.23 -5.05
C LEU A 1066 19.78 -30.57 -6.47
N ILE A 1067 19.11 -31.71 -6.63
CA ILE A 1067 18.50 -32.14 -7.89
C ILE A 1067 17.00 -31.81 -7.84
N GLY A 1068 16.54 -31.04 -8.83
CA GLY A 1068 15.17 -30.51 -8.89
C GLY A 1068 14.21 -31.33 -9.73
N GLY A 1069 14.73 -32.14 -10.64
CA GLY A 1069 13.94 -32.81 -11.66
C GLY A 1069 14.73 -33.79 -12.50
N ALA A 1070 14.32 -33.95 -13.76
CA ALA A 1070 14.90 -34.89 -14.71
C ALA A 1070 16.22 -34.35 -15.28
N THR A 1071 17.10 -35.25 -15.72
CA THR A 1071 18.30 -34.90 -16.48
C THR A 1071 18.01 -34.82 -17.97
N LEU A 1072 18.71 -33.93 -18.68
CA LEU A 1072 18.65 -33.80 -20.13
C LEU A 1072 19.81 -34.56 -20.80
N ASN A 1073 19.62 -34.99 -22.05
CA ASN A 1073 20.68 -35.67 -22.81
C ASN A 1073 21.68 -34.63 -23.37
N PRO A 1074 22.97 -34.64 -22.97
CA PRO A 1074 23.94 -33.65 -23.42
C PRO A 1074 24.34 -33.80 -24.89
N ARG A 1075 24.00 -34.92 -25.54
CA ARG A 1075 24.29 -35.18 -26.97
C ARG A 1075 23.16 -34.75 -27.90
N VAL A 1076 22.02 -34.30 -27.37
CA VAL A 1076 20.83 -33.92 -28.15
C VAL A 1076 20.56 -32.43 -27.93
N PRO A 1077 20.36 -31.62 -29.00
CA PRO A 1077 20.10 -30.19 -28.85
C PRO A 1077 18.74 -29.93 -28.19
N LEU A 1078 18.57 -28.76 -27.56
CA LEU A 1078 17.34 -28.41 -26.83
C LEU A 1078 16.10 -28.42 -27.74
N SER A 1079 16.24 -28.10 -29.03
CA SER A 1079 15.15 -28.13 -30.02
C SER A 1079 14.57 -29.53 -30.26
N GLU A 1080 15.31 -30.59 -29.93
CA GLU A 1080 14.91 -31.98 -30.11
C GLU A 1080 14.47 -32.65 -28.79
N GLN A 1081 14.64 -31.98 -27.65
CA GLN A 1081 14.20 -32.49 -26.34
C GLN A 1081 12.77 -32.05 -26.05
N GLU A 1082 11.80 -32.66 -26.74
CA GLU A 1082 10.39 -32.22 -26.71
C GLU A 1082 9.75 -32.24 -25.30
N ASP A 1083 10.16 -33.16 -24.42
CA ASP A 1083 9.72 -33.20 -23.01
C ASP A 1083 10.03 -31.88 -22.27
N LEU A 1084 11.24 -31.33 -22.50
CA LEU A 1084 11.64 -30.04 -21.96
C LEU A 1084 10.77 -28.92 -22.55
N ILE A 1085 10.52 -28.95 -23.86
CA ILE A 1085 9.74 -27.91 -24.54
C ILE A 1085 8.31 -27.87 -24.00
N VAL A 1086 7.69 -29.03 -23.80
CA VAL A 1086 6.35 -29.14 -23.18
C VAL A 1086 6.36 -28.59 -21.76
N TRP A 1087 7.38 -28.90 -20.96
CA TRP A 1087 7.50 -28.43 -19.58
C TRP A 1087 7.73 -26.91 -19.47
N MET A 1088 8.57 -26.36 -20.34
CA MET A 1088 8.95 -24.94 -20.35
C MET A 1088 7.77 -24.00 -20.69
N ARG A 1089 6.68 -24.52 -21.24
CA ARG A 1089 5.42 -23.78 -21.40
C ARG A 1089 4.68 -23.73 -20.08
N THR A 1090 4.83 -22.65 -19.32
CA THR A 1090 4.20 -22.49 -18.00
C THR A 1090 2.66 -22.56 -18.07
N ALA A 1091 2.04 -23.31 -17.16
CA ALA A 1091 0.59 -23.32 -16.99
C ALA A 1091 0.09 -22.05 -16.29
N ALA A 1092 -1.13 -21.61 -16.63
CA ALA A 1092 -1.76 -20.42 -16.05
C ALA A 1092 -2.38 -20.66 -14.66
N LEU A 1093 -2.71 -21.91 -14.34
CA LEU A 1093 -3.33 -22.35 -13.09
C LEU A 1093 -2.40 -23.34 -12.36
N PRO A 1094 -2.51 -23.45 -11.02
CA PRO A 1094 -1.70 -24.39 -10.23
C PRO A 1094 -2.04 -25.86 -10.45
N ASN A 1095 -3.20 -26.15 -11.04
CA ASN A 1095 -3.61 -27.48 -11.44
C ASN A 1095 -3.57 -27.55 -12.97
N PHE A 1096 -2.71 -28.38 -13.52
CA PHE A 1096 -2.49 -28.44 -14.96
C PHE A 1096 -2.08 -29.81 -15.45
N ARG A 1097 -2.26 -30.03 -16.76
CA ARG A 1097 -1.85 -31.23 -17.47
C ARG A 1097 -0.76 -30.89 -18.49
N LYS A 1098 0.16 -31.81 -18.70
CA LYS A 1098 1.20 -31.73 -19.74
C LYS A 1098 1.28 -33.05 -20.48
N LEU A 1099 1.51 -32.96 -21.78
CA LEU A 1099 1.62 -34.13 -22.63
C LEU A 1099 2.95 -34.84 -22.35
N TYR A 1100 2.88 -36.11 -21.98
CA TYR A 1100 4.04 -36.98 -21.76
C TYR A 1100 4.44 -37.73 -23.03
N GLY A 1101 3.45 -38.12 -23.84
CA GLY A 1101 3.65 -38.98 -25.00
C GLY A 1101 2.33 -39.41 -25.63
N LYS A 1102 2.43 -40.20 -26.70
CA LYS A 1102 1.26 -40.77 -27.39
C LYS A 1102 1.47 -42.25 -27.69
N ILE A 1103 0.38 -43.00 -27.64
CA ILE A 1103 0.30 -44.42 -27.96
C ILE A 1103 -0.33 -44.52 -29.34
N GLU A 1104 0.40 -45.12 -30.29
CA GLU A 1104 0.00 -45.25 -31.70
C GLU A 1104 -0.82 -46.53 -31.99
N THR A 1105 -1.35 -47.16 -30.93
CA THR A 1105 -2.18 -48.36 -31.01
C THR A 1105 -3.52 -48.13 -30.33
N ASP A 1106 -4.58 -48.64 -30.92
CA ASP A 1106 -5.93 -48.55 -30.36
C ASP A 1106 -6.05 -49.33 -29.04
N LEU A 1107 -6.80 -48.77 -28.08
CA LEU A 1107 -7.20 -49.47 -26.85
C LEU A 1107 -8.68 -49.86 -26.95
N LYS A 1108 -9.02 -51.13 -26.77
CA LYS A 1108 -10.41 -51.61 -26.87
C LYS A 1108 -11.13 -51.44 -25.53
N ALA A 1109 -12.45 -51.30 -25.60
CA ALA A 1109 -13.27 -51.27 -24.39
C ALA A 1109 -13.04 -52.55 -23.56
N ASN A 1110 -12.95 -52.38 -22.24
CA ASN A 1110 -12.61 -53.42 -21.25
C ASN A 1110 -11.20 -53.99 -21.33
N ASP A 1111 -10.28 -53.45 -22.14
CA ASP A 1111 -8.88 -53.81 -22.03
C ASP A 1111 -8.34 -53.41 -20.63
N GLN A 1112 -7.52 -54.28 -20.05
CA GLN A 1112 -6.79 -54.02 -18.82
C GLN A 1112 -5.40 -53.50 -19.17
N VAL A 1113 -5.16 -52.23 -18.83
CA VAL A 1113 -3.93 -51.51 -19.10
C VAL A 1113 -3.12 -51.48 -17.81
N THR A 1114 -2.00 -52.17 -17.80
CA THR A 1114 -1.07 -52.17 -16.68
C THR A 1114 -0.02 -51.10 -16.92
N VAL A 1115 0.13 -50.17 -15.97
CA VAL A 1115 1.08 -49.07 -16.03
C VAL A 1115 2.13 -49.23 -14.94
N THR A 1116 3.39 -49.39 -15.35
CA THR A 1116 4.54 -49.37 -14.47
C THR A 1116 5.07 -47.94 -14.36
N ILE A 1117 5.00 -47.37 -13.17
CA ILE A 1117 5.33 -45.98 -12.87
C ILE A 1117 6.62 -45.93 -12.06
N GLN A 1118 7.56 -45.07 -12.44
CA GLN A 1118 8.66 -44.65 -11.56
C GLN A 1118 8.27 -43.33 -10.91
N ASN A 1119 7.93 -43.39 -9.61
CA ASN A 1119 7.43 -42.25 -8.84
C ASN A 1119 8.60 -41.45 -8.25
N ASN A 1120 9.22 -40.53 -9.01
CA ASN A 1120 10.42 -39.78 -8.63
C ASN A 1120 10.16 -38.31 -8.27
N TYR A 1121 9.11 -37.69 -8.81
CA TYR A 1121 8.87 -36.25 -8.70
C TYR A 1121 8.26 -35.91 -7.35
N ASN A 1122 8.93 -35.06 -6.56
CA ASN A 1122 8.51 -34.76 -5.20
C ASN A 1122 7.35 -33.77 -5.16
N THR A 1123 6.12 -34.26 -4.99
CA THR A 1123 4.94 -33.41 -4.73
C THR A 1123 4.56 -33.30 -3.26
N TYR A 1124 5.05 -34.19 -2.41
CA TYR A 1124 4.67 -34.26 -1.00
C TYR A 1124 5.15 -33.05 -0.19
N SER A 1125 6.32 -32.49 -0.55
CA SER A 1125 6.90 -31.33 0.13
C SER A 1125 6.04 -30.06 0.08
N PHE A 1126 5.11 -29.97 -0.86
CA PHE A 1126 4.20 -28.83 -1.01
C PHE A 1126 2.72 -29.25 -1.07
N GLY A 1127 2.39 -30.48 -0.65
CA GLY A 1127 1.01 -30.99 -0.66
C GLY A 1127 0.37 -31.10 -2.05
N GLY A 1128 1.20 -31.31 -3.09
CA GLY A 1128 0.73 -31.53 -4.46
C GLY A 1128 0.30 -32.98 -4.71
N LYS A 1129 -0.51 -33.17 -5.77
CA LYS A 1129 -1.03 -34.47 -6.19
C LYS A 1129 -0.57 -34.83 -7.60
N LYS A 1130 -0.43 -36.12 -7.90
CA LYS A 1130 -0.03 -36.59 -9.23
C LYS A 1130 -1.02 -37.57 -9.81
N LYS A 1131 -1.43 -37.31 -11.05
CA LYS A 1131 -2.33 -38.20 -11.78
C LYS A 1131 -1.77 -38.52 -13.15
N LEU A 1132 -1.97 -39.76 -13.58
CA LEU A 1132 -1.77 -40.19 -14.94
C LEU A 1132 -3.11 -40.06 -15.67
N VAL A 1133 -3.07 -39.49 -16.88
CA VAL A 1133 -4.28 -39.32 -17.69
C VAL A 1133 -4.07 -39.92 -19.08
N LEU A 1134 -4.92 -40.86 -19.47
CA LEU A 1134 -5.01 -41.35 -20.84
C LEU A 1134 -6.24 -40.72 -21.48
N SER A 1135 -6.07 -40.03 -22.62
CA SER A 1135 -7.18 -39.33 -23.28
C SER A 1135 -7.13 -39.46 -24.79
N THR A 1136 -8.30 -39.57 -25.42
CA THR A 1136 -8.45 -39.27 -26.85
C THR A 1136 -8.58 -37.77 -27.08
N THR A 1137 -8.64 -37.34 -28.34
CA THR A 1137 -8.93 -35.95 -28.73
C THR A 1137 -10.07 -35.91 -29.74
N SER A 1138 -10.88 -34.86 -29.69
CA SER A 1138 -11.83 -34.51 -30.74
C SER A 1138 -11.28 -33.34 -31.58
N TRP A 1139 -12.06 -32.87 -32.55
CA TRP A 1139 -11.67 -31.75 -33.42
C TRP A 1139 -11.49 -30.43 -32.64
N ILE A 1140 -12.09 -30.31 -31.45
CA ILE A 1140 -11.94 -29.14 -30.56
C ILE A 1140 -10.84 -29.34 -29.49
N GLY A 1141 -10.16 -30.50 -29.50
CA GLY A 1141 -9.05 -30.83 -28.61
C GLY A 1141 -9.40 -31.89 -27.55
N GLY A 1142 -8.83 -31.76 -26.36
CA GLY A 1142 -9.14 -32.65 -25.22
C GLY A 1142 -10.52 -32.39 -24.62
N LYS A 1143 -10.91 -33.21 -23.64
CA LYS A 1143 -12.22 -33.08 -22.96
C LYS A 1143 -12.35 -31.70 -22.30
N ASN A 1144 -13.39 -30.94 -22.67
CA ASN A 1144 -13.65 -29.60 -22.16
C ASN A 1144 -15.15 -29.26 -22.20
N ASP A 1145 -15.87 -29.65 -21.16
CA ASP A 1145 -17.32 -29.43 -21.07
C ASP A 1145 -17.67 -27.96 -20.81
N PHE A 1146 -16.73 -27.18 -20.24
CA PHE A 1146 -16.96 -25.78 -19.87
C PHE A 1146 -17.36 -24.91 -21.07
N LEU A 1147 -16.69 -25.07 -22.21
CA LEU A 1147 -16.97 -24.26 -23.40
C LEU A 1147 -18.40 -24.49 -23.90
N GLY A 1148 -18.83 -25.75 -23.96
CA GLY A 1148 -20.21 -26.11 -24.33
C GLY A 1148 -21.24 -25.54 -23.35
N ILE A 1149 -21.02 -25.73 -22.04
CA ILE A 1149 -21.90 -25.21 -20.98
C ILE A 1149 -21.98 -23.68 -21.02
N ALA A 1150 -20.85 -22.99 -21.23
CA ALA A 1150 -20.81 -21.53 -21.29
C ALA A 1150 -21.63 -20.99 -22.46
N TYR A 1151 -21.46 -21.55 -23.67
CA TYR A 1151 -22.26 -21.15 -24.84
C TYR A 1151 -23.76 -21.44 -24.67
N LEU A 1152 -24.12 -22.59 -24.08
CA LEU A 1152 -25.51 -22.91 -23.76
C LEU A 1152 -26.11 -21.95 -22.74
N THR A 1153 -25.36 -21.60 -21.70
CA THR A 1153 -25.83 -20.70 -20.64
C THR A 1153 -26.05 -19.30 -21.19
N VAL A 1154 -25.07 -18.75 -21.91
CA VAL A 1154 -25.17 -17.41 -22.52
C VAL A 1154 -26.29 -17.39 -23.57
N GLY A 1155 -26.34 -18.39 -24.45
CA GLY A 1155 -27.40 -18.50 -25.45
C GLY A 1155 -28.80 -18.61 -24.84
N GLY A 1156 -28.94 -19.38 -23.76
CA GLY A 1156 -30.19 -19.52 -23.00
C GLY A 1156 -30.62 -18.23 -22.31
N ILE A 1157 -29.69 -17.52 -21.66
CA ILE A 1157 -29.97 -16.20 -21.05
C ILE A 1157 -30.38 -15.19 -22.13
N CYS A 1158 -29.68 -15.14 -23.26
CA CYS A 1158 -30.04 -14.25 -24.36
C CYS A 1158 -31.44 -14.55 -24.91
N LEU A 1159 -31.80 -15.82 -25.07
CA LEU A 1159 -33.13 -16.21 -25.55
C LEU A 1159 -34.23 -15.88 -24.51
N PHE A 1160 -33.97 -16.09 -23.22
CA PHE A 1160 -34.86 -15.67 -22.14
C PHE A 1160 -35.07 -14.14 -22.09
N LEU A 1161 -33.99 -13.37 -22.24
CA LEU A 1161 -34.06 -11.91 -22.31
C LEU A 1161 -34.82 -11.46 -23.56
N ALA A 1162 -34.60 -12.08 -24.72
CA ALA A 1162 -35.36 -11.78 -25.93
C ALA A 1162 -36.87 -12.00 -25.71
N ILE A 1163 -37.28 -13.12 -25.12
CA ILE A 1163 -38.69 -13.41 -24.80
C ILE A 1163 -39.25 -12.37 -23.82
N THR A 1164 -38.48 -11.99 -22.80
CA THR A 1164 -38.89 -11.00 -21.80
C THR A 1164 -39.06 -9.62 -22.44
N PHE A 1165 -38.13 -9.20 -23.31
CA PHE A 1165 -38.25 -7.95 -24.05
C PHE A 1165 -39.41 -7.98 -25.05
N ILE A 1166 -39.69 -9.11 -25.70
CA ILE A 1166 -40.89 -9.28 -26.55
C ILE A 1166 -42.16 -9.11 -25.71
N LEU A 1167 -42.26 -9.79 -24.57
CA LEU A 1167 -43.39 -9.67 -23.64
C LEU A 1167 -43.58 -8.24 -23.15
N MET A 1168 -42.50 -7.57 -22.72
CA MET A 1168 -42.56 -6.17 -22.31
C MET A 1168 -42.98 -5.24 -23.45
N TYR A 1169 -42.50 -5.49 -24.67
CA TYR A 1169 -42.85 -4.70 -25.84
C TYR A 1169 -44.32 -4.85 -26.23
N VAL A 1170 -44.90 -6.04 -26.08
CA VAL A 1170 -46.32 -6.31 -26.36
C VAL A 1170 -47.23 -5.82 -25.24
N ILE A 1171 -46.85 -5.99 -23.97
CA ILE A 1171 -47.70 -5.66 -22.81
C ILE A 1171 -47.66 -4.16 -22.47
N LYS A 1172 -46.50 -3.51 -22.62
CA LYS A 1172 -46.31 -2.06 -22.38
C LYS A 1172 -45.50 -1.45 -23.54
N PRO A 1173 -46.11 -1.25 -24.72
CA PRO A 1173 -45.42 -0.65 -25.85
C PRO A 1173 -44.94 0.76 -25.45
N ARG A 1174 -43.62 0.99 -25.50
CA ARG A 1174 -43.03 2.31 -25.22
C ARG A 1174 -43.06 3.14 -26.50
N PRO A 1175 -43.77 4.28 -26.54
CA PRO A 1175 -43.61 5.27 -27.59
C PRO A 1175 -42.24 5.93 -27.46
N LEU A 1176 -41.46 5.98 -28.53
CA LEU A 1176 -40.22 6.75 -28.58
C LEU A 1176 -40.56 8.25 -28.43
N GLY A 1177 -40.10 8.88 -27.36
CA GLY A 1177 -40.29 10.32 -27.11
C GLY A 1177 -41.44 10.70 -26.19
N ASP A 1178 -42.01 9.77 -25.42
CA ASP A 1178 -43.06 10.09 -24.43
C ASP A 1178 -42.53 11.03 -23.31
N PRO A 1179 -43.00 12.29 -23.24
CA PRO A 1179 -42.51 13.29 -22.29
C PRO A 1179 -42.90 13.00 -20.84
N SER A 1180 -43.82 12.07 -20.58
CA SER A 1180 -44.32 11.73 -19.24
C SER A 1180 -43.27 11.04 -18.35
N TYR A 1181 -42.20 10.51 -18.94
CA TYR A 1181 -41.09 9.87 -18.24
C TYR A 1181 -39.87 10.78 -18.07
N LEU A 1182 -39.92 12.02 -18.58
CA LEU A 1182 -38.89 13.02 -18.31
C LEU A 1182 -38.95 13.38 -16.83
N SER A 1183 -37.82 13.30 -16.14
CA SER A 1183 -37.74 13.41 -14.67
C SER A 1183 -38.33 14.72 -14.12
N TRP A 1184 -38.40 15.77 -14.93
CA TRP A 1184 -38.98 17.07 -14.57
C TRP A 1184 -40.48 17.23 -14.83
N ASN A 1185 -41.12 16.26 -15.51
CA ASN A 1185 -42.58 16.25 -15.72
C ASN A 1185 -43.34 15.44 -14.65
N ARG A 1186 -42.63 14.82 -13.71
CA ARG A 1186 -43.24 14.23 -12.52
C ARG A 1186 -43.56 15.37 -11.53
N ASN A 1187 -44.76 15.95 -11.65
CA ASN A 1187 -45.27 16.92 -10.69
C ASN A 1187 -45.27 16.33 -9.26
N PRO A 1188 -44.76 17.05 -8.25
CA PRO A 1188 -44.98 16.74 -6.85
C PRO A 1188 -46.29 17.37 -6.38
N ALA A 1189 -47.32 16.56 -6.14
CA ALA A 1189 -48.40 16.71 -5.14
C ALA A 1189 -49.70 16.00 -5.59
N GLY A 1190 -50.26 15.18 -4.69
CA GLY A 1190 -51.62 14.66 -4.83
C GLY A 1190 -51.85 13.37 -4.04
N HIS A 1191 -52.04 13.47 -2.73
CA HIS A 1191 -52.67 12.44 -1.91
C HIS A 1191 -54.06 12.08 -2.45
N SER A 1192 -54.40 10.80 -2.58
CA SER A 1192 -55.73 10.27 -2.21
C SER A 1192 -55.70 8.75 -2.04
N ASN A 1193 -56.18 8.30 -0.86
CA ASN A 1193 -56.53 6.96 -0.37
C ASN A 1193 -55.41 5.97 -0.03
#